data_AF-A0A1H3LY68-F1
#
_entry.id   AF-A0A1H3LY68-F1
#
_cell.length_a   1.000
_cell.length_b   1.000
_cell.length_c   1.000
_cell.angle_alpha   90.00
_cell.angle_beta   90.00
_cell.angle_gamma   90.00
#
_symmetry.space_group_name_H-M   'P 1'
#
loop_
_entity.id
_entity.type
_entity.pdbx_description
1 polymer ?
#
loop_
_entity_poly.entity_id
_entity_poly.type
_entity_poly.pdbx_seq_one_letter_code
_entity_poly.pdbx_strand_id
1 'polypeptide(L)'
;MPEQHDGFPRRELLGGALAGIALTALPATANAEVEAAAECFVDSHMSTDREWERFLAGQDPVWQRMPRTWYEGPFLGNGFVGAQVYRELNAVKFTVDHSESQDHRPANGNEWGVARLPIGKVLLKPVGTITGADLRLDLWNAELTGRVTTDKGTLDVRAFVHGQKDVLAIEVRPSAGERAFELTFVPLPAVSPRIIRENPPAGFEPNPAWITHAEGELNFVTQPLFAGGQTATAYRIRRSARGRELLLSTAHSFPGTEAEARVRDAVRWSSGVDALRPGHRNWWHAFYRKSFLSLPDAKLQSFYWIQLYKLASAARAEAPIMATTGPWLEPTPWPSVWYNLNAQLEYWPVHGSNHLELDPIPRSIRENQQTLIDGLRPEYRADSMGLRRSADARFADAGYVGVPNPNSDAEIGDLPWLLHNAWLSYRHTMDVSILRDVVFPVLRKAMNYYLHFLAPGADGRLHLPPTFSPEYGRAPDCNYDLALIRWSCQTLLDSAKTLGITDLLAPKWREVLDKLVDYPVDEHGLMVGTGVPFAKSHRHYSHILAAYPLYLINVDSPAEAGLIAKSLAHWISFEGALRGFSFTGASSLSAALGRGDDALKHLREFVARFAQPNTMYYEAGPVIETPLSAAQSVHDMLCQSWGDTIRIFPAVPAAWRDLTLHDFRTQGAFLVSAVRKAGVTTFVRVRSLAGQPLKLRTGIVGALEVRGARRWKQLPDGMVEIELPRGGEALVHARGHRPDTTIAPVPISEPSQPWGLPALAPGGQLVPVDLSTVVNSDGVTSEFYLGDGDFDGSGNTYPAAQLPQTGQVTDDGVPFLFVNGSEGTPNNVVGAATIPVPQGKYTTLHVLGAADTANSNGKITVTYVDGVVEIPLRLTAWRSAAAFGESEAVTTNLMHAKTGIQNVKLAIFHQKIPLDPAREIASIALPAATTPRPHLFAVTLEKGKS
;
A
#
# COMPACT_ATOMS: atom_id res chain seq x y z
N MET A 1 -57.00 -18.02 -26.99
CA MET A 1 -57.96 -17.01 -27.45
C MET A 1 -58.59 -16.35 -26.25
N PRO A 2 -58.91 -15.04 -26.30
CA PRO A 2 -58.37 -14.01 -27.21
C PRO A 2 -57.52 -12.97 -26.44
N GLU A 3 -56.64 -12.12 -26.99
CA GLU A 3 -55.90 -11.95 -28.26
C GLU A 3 -54.96 -10.72 -28.05
N GLN A 4 -53.83 -10.42 -28.71
CA GLN A 4 -53.01 -10.96 -29.82
C GLN A 4 -51.51 -10.97 -29.32
N HIS A 5 -50.49 -11.66 -29.87
CA HIS A 5 -49.88 -11.67 -31.22
C HIS A 5 -49.29 -10.30 -31.64
N ASP A 6 -48.06 -10.14 -32.16
CA ASP A 6 -46.95 -11.02 -32.55
C ASP A 6 -45.61 -10.24 -32.35
N GLY A 7 -44.38 -10.75 -32.37
CA GLY A 7 -43.82 -11.96 -32.99
C GLY A 7 -42.71 -11.55 -33.99
N PHE A 8 -41.44 -11.60 -33.57
CA PHE A 8 -40.28 -11.33 -34.45
C PHE A 8 -39.94 -12.55 -35.33
N PRO A 9 -39.76 -12.40 -36.65
CA PRO A 9 -39.14 -13.42 -37.51
C PRO A 9 -37.66 -13.14 -37.83
N ARG A 10 -36.92 -14.20 -38.17
CA ARG A 10 -35.52 -14.18 -38.66
C ARG A 10 -35.45 -14.81 -40.06
N ARG A 11 -34.42 -14.41 -40.83
CA ARG A 11 -34.00 -14.91 -42.17
C ARG A 11 -34.87 -14.40 -43.35
N GLU A 12 -34.35 -14.25 -44.58
CA GLU A 12 -33.07 -14.73 -45.15
C GLU A 12 -32.44 -13.77 -46.20
N LEU A 13 -31.35 -14.21 -46.85
CA LEU A 13 -30.46 -13.44 -47.76
C LEU A 13 -30.97 -13.34 -49.22
N LEU A 14 -30.68 -12.20 -49.89
CA LEU A 14 -30.10 -12.04 -51.25
C LEU A 14 -30.66 -10.79 -51.99
N GLY A 15 -29.78 -10.09 -52.71
CA GLY A 15 -30.16 -9.01 -53.64
C GLY A 15 -29.22 -7.81 -53.58
N GLY A 16 -28.17 -7.80 -54.40
CA GLY A 16 -27.27 -6.65 -54.53
C GLY A 16 -27.77 -5.64 -55.56
N ALA A 17 -27.52 -4.36 -55.31
CA ALA A 17 -27.56 -3.31 -56.32
C ALA A 17 -26.53 -2.21 -55.99
N LEU A 18 -25.73 -1.82 -56.98
CA LEU A 18 -24.84 -0.67 -56.90
C LEU A 18 -25.68 0.62 -56.86
N ALA A 19 -25.45 1.47 -55.86
CA ALA A 19 -25.91 2.85 -55.84
C ALA A 19 -24.74 3.75 -55.45
N GLY A 20 -24.52 4.82 -56.21
CA GLY A 20 -23.26 5.58 -56.18
C GLY A 20 -23.01 6.35 -54.89
N ILE A 21 -21.73 6.50 -54.53
CA ILE A 21 -21.28 7.40 -53.47
C ILE A 21 -21.52 8.84 -53.92
N ALA A 22 -22.62 9.44 -53.48
CA ALA A 22 -22.74 10.88 -53.41
C ALA A 22 -21.86 11.37 -52.25
N LEU A 23 -20.75 12.04 -52.58
CA LEU A 23 -19.93 12.77 -51.61
C LEU A 23 -20.74 13.95 -51.04
N THR A 24 -21.56 13.69 -50.03
CA THR A 24 -22.14 14.74 -49.19
C THR A 24 -21.03 15.36 -48.35
N ALA A 25 -20.77 16.65 -48.54
CA ALA A 25 -19.79 17.38 -47.74
C ALA A 25 -20.12 17.26 -46.25
N LEU A 26 -19.12 16.90 -45.44
CA LEU A 26 -19.24 16.93 -43.98
C LEU A 26 -19.57 18.36 -43.51
N PRO A 27 -20.34 18.54 -42.43
CA PRO A 27 -20.60 19.86 -41.87
C PRO A 27 -19.29 20.58 -41.54
N ALA A 28 -19.23 21.90 -41.78
CA ALA A 28 -18.01 22.68 -41.52
C ALA A 28 -17.53 22.61 -40.05
N THR A 29 -18.43 22.30 -39.11
CA THR A 29 -18.10 22.03 -37.70
C THR A 29 -17.33 20.72 -37.53
N ALA A 30 -17.69 19.66 -38.25
CA ALA A 30 -16.98 18.37 -38.20
C ALA A 30 -15.56 18.49 -38.79
N ASN A 31 -15.39 19.24 -39.89
CA ASN A 31 -14.06 19.53 -40.41
C ASN A 31 -13.23 20.35 -39.41
N ALA A 32 -13.81 21.35 -38.76
CA ALA A 32 -13.10 22.16 -37.76
C ALA A 32 -12.71 21.35 -36.51
N GLU A 33 -13.53 20.39 -36.07
CA GLU A 33 -13.17 19.46 -34.98
C GLU A 33 -12.07 18.48 -35.38
N VAL A 34 -12.10 17.96 -36.62
CA VAL A 34 -11.04 17.09 -37.17
C VAL A 34 -9.72 17.86 -37.36
N GLU A 35 -9.76 19.11 -37.82
CA GLU A 35 -8.58 19.97 -37.93
C GLU A 35 -7.98 20.30 -36.55
N ALA A 36 -8.80 20.66 -35.55
CA ALA A 36 -8.31 20.92 -34.19
C ALA A 36 -7.75 19.65 -33.52
N ALA A 37 -8.34 18.47 -33.78
CA ALA A 37 -7.79 17.19 -33.32
C ALA A 37 -6.44 16.86 -33.99
N ALA A 38 -6.27 17.20 -35.27
CA ALA A 38 -5.00 17.04 -35.97
C ALA A 38 -3.90 18.02 -35.48
N GLU A 39 -4.26 19.25 -35.09
CA GLU A 39 -3.33 20.23 -34.50
C GLU A 39 -2.79 19.82 -33.13
N CYS A 40 -3.55 19.05 -32.36
CA CYS A 40 -3.24 18.61 -31.00
C CYS A 40 -2.76 17.15 -30.91
N PHE A 41 -2.47 16.50 -32.03
CA PHE A 41 -2.12 15.09 -32.10
C PHE A 41 -0.83 14.74 -31.32
N VAL A 42 -0.89 13.61 -30.62
CA VAL A 42 0.17 13.03 -29.78
C VAL A 42 0.46 11.62 -30.28
N ASP A 43 1.70 11.35 -30.67
CA ASP A 43 2.11 10.06 -31.24
C ASP A 43 2.47 9.07 -30.12
N SER A 44 1.54 8.19 -29.74
CA SER A 44 1.76 7.26 -28.62
C SER A 44 2.37 5.93 -29.07
N HIS A 45 3.64 5.73 -28.70
CA HIS A 45 4.38 4.46 -28.83
C HIS A 45 4.09 3.52 -27.64
N MET A 46 2.97 3.77 -26.95
CA MET A 46 2.35 2.92 -25.94
C MET A 46 0.92 2.61 -26.36
N SER A 47 0.72 2.16 -27.60
CA SER A 47 -0.61 1.94 -28.20
C SER A 47 -0.95 0.47 -28.42
N THR A 48 0.05 -0.41 -28.58
CA THR A 48 -0.12 -1.85 -28.86
C THR A 48 0.09 -2.72 -27.61
N ASP A 49 -0.42 -3.96 -27.61
CA ASP A 49 -0.18 -4.91 -26.49
C ASP A 49 1.31 -5.19 -26.30
N ARG A 50 2.08 -5.22 -27.39
CA ARG A 50 3.52 -5.55 -27.39
C ARG A 50 4.38 -4.46 -26.75
N GLU A 51 3.99 -3.20 -26.86
CA GLU A 51 4.69 -2.07 -26.22
C GLU A 51 4.44 -2.08 -24.71
N TRP A 52 3.17 -2.24 -24.31
CA TRP A 52 2.78 -2.37 -22.91
C TRP A 52 3.39 -3.59 -22.23
N GLU A 53 3.31 -4.77 -22.86
CA GLU A 53 3.94 -6.00 -22.38
C GLU A 53 5.45 -5.80 -22.19
N ARG A 54 6.16 -5.23 -23.16
CA ARG A 54 7.61 -4.98 -23.05
C ARG A 54 7.94 -4.00 -21.93
N PHE A 55 7.18 -2.92 -21.80
CA PHE A 55 7.44 -1.88 -20.81
C PHE A 55 7.18 -2.38 -19.38
N LEU A 56 6.01 -2.98 -19.14
CA LEU A 56 5.65 -3.53 -17.84
C LEU A 56 6.48 -4.76 -17.46
N ALA A 57 6.93 -5.57 -18.43
CA ALA A 57 7.89 -6.64 -18.16
C ALA A 57 9.24 -6.14 -17.58
N GLY A 58 9.61 -4.88 -17.84
CA GLY A 58 10.76 -4.25 -17.16
C GLY A 58 10.47 -3.83 -15.72
N GLN A 59 9.20 -3.83 -15.30
CA GLN A 59 8.72 -3.40 -13.99
C GLN A 59 8.25 -4.57 -13.10
N ASP A 60 8.06 -5.77 -13.66
CA ASP A 60 7.62 -6.98 -12.95
C ASP A 60 8.52 -7.32 -11.74
N PRO A 61 7.93 -7.60 -10.56
CA PRO A 61 8.67 -8.22 -9.48
C PRO A 61 8.89 -9.72 -9.74
N VAL A 62 10.03 -10.23 -9.27
CA VAL A 62 10.50 -11.61 -9.49
C VAL A 62 10.92 -12.29 -8.20
N TRP A 63 10.77 -13.60 -8.12
CA TRP A 63 11.10 -14.43 -6.96
C TRP A 63 11.89 -15.65 -7.41
N GLN A 64 13.20 -15.46 -7.52
CA GLN A 64 14.19 -16.49 -7.82
C GLN A 64 14.72 -17.16 -6.53
N ARG A 65 14.08 -16.85 -5.40
CA ARG A 65 14.17 -17.51 -4.10
C ARG A 65 12.74 -17.64 -3.57
N MET A 66 12.47 -18.72 -2.84
CA MET A 66 11.13 -18.96 -2.31
C MET A 66 10.80 -17.94 -1.19
N PRO A 67 9.78 -17.07 -1.34
CA PRO A 67 9.37 -16.15 -0.30
C PRO A 67 8.82 -16.91 0.92
N ARG A 68 9.13 -16.44 2.12
CA ARG A 68 8.84 -17.11 3.40
C ARG A 68 7.83 -16.36 4.26
N THR A 69 7.74 -15.05 4.08
CA THR A 69 6.87 -14.17 4.86
C THR A 69 5.86 -13.46 3.95
N TRP A 70 4.81 -12.90 4.56
CA TRP A 70 3.83 -12.06 3.87
C TRP A 70 4.50 -10.85 3.17
N TYR A 71 5.53 -10.27 3.79
CA TYR A 71 6.32 -9.13 3.26
C TYR A 71 7.23 -9.50 2.09
N GLU A 72 7.53 -10.78 1.91
CA GLU A 72 8.31 -11.26 0.78
C GLU A 72 7.43 -11.68 -0.40
N GLY A 73 6.28 -12.29 -0.16
CA GLY A 73 5.50 -12.99 -1.18
C GLY A 73 4.83 -12.11 -2.26
N PRO A 74 4.58 -12.63 -3.47
CA PRO A 74 3.63 -12.03 -4.41
C PRO A 74 2.25 -11.83 -3.78
N PHE A 75 1.50 -10.85 -4.28
CA PHE A 75 0.10 -10.61 -3.94
C PHE A 75 -0.74 -10.57 -5.22
N LEU A 76 -2.00 -10.99 -5.10
CA LEU A 76 -3.00 -11.03 -6.17
C LEU A 76 -4.33 -10.50 -5.61
N GLY A 77 -5.11 -9.77 -6.39
CA GLY A 77 -6.46 -9.37 -5.98
C GLY A 77 -7.30 -8.71 -7.06
N ASN A 78 -8.53 -8.33 -6.71
CA ASN A 78 -9.49 -7.64 -7.60
C ASN A 78 -10.33 -6.55 -6.90
N GLY A 79 -9.93 -6.11 -5.70
CA GLY A 79 -10.68 -5.21 -4.82
C GLY A 79 -11.55 -5.92 -3.79
N PHE A 80 -11.93 -7.17 -4.03
CA PHE A 80 -12.69 -8.01 -3.11
C PHE A 80 -11.87 -9.18 -2.60
N VAL A 81 -11.55 -10.14 -3.47
CA VAL A 81 -10.72 -11.30 -3.13
C VAL A 81 -9.24 -10.91 -3.14
N GLY A 82 -8.52 -11.30 -2.10
CA GLY A 82 -7.06 -11.19 -2.00
C GLY A 82 -6.40 -12.56 -1.80
N ALA A 83 -5.19 -12.72 -2.33
CA ALA A 83 -4.31 -13.84 -2.05
C ALA A 83 -2.83 -13.39 -2.00
N GLN A 84 -2.14 -13.67 -0.90
CA GLN A 84 -0.69 -13.52 -0.75
C GLN A 84 -0.01 -14.90 -0.90
N VAL A 85 1.12 -14.99 -1.60
CA VAL A 85 1.78 -16.25 -1.94
C VAL A 85 3.14 -16.39 -1.26
N TYR A 86 3.29 -17.30 -0.30
CA TYR A 86 4.57 -17.51 0.40
C TYR A 86 4.68 -18.93 0.98
N ARG A 87 5.87 -19.31 1.46
CA ARG A 87 6.15 -20.64 2.00
C ARG A 87 5.51 -20.81 3.38
N GLU A 88 4.90 -21.96 3.62
CA GLU A 88 4.53 -22.42 4.96
C GLU A 88 5.02 -23.87 5.12
N LEU A 89 5.97 -24.11 6.02
CA LEU A 89 6.65 -25.40 6.18
C LEU A 89 7.21 -25.93 4.84
N ASN A 90 6.74 -27.09 4.36
CA ASN A 90 7.06 -27.62 3.02
C ASN A 90 5.88 -27.47 2.03
N ALA A 91 5.22 -26.32 2.04
CA ALA A 91 4.14 -25.99 1.11
C ALA A 91 4.28 -24.56 0.59
N VAL A 92 3.74 -24.31 -0.61
CA VAL A 92 3.43 -22.96 -1.07
C VAL A 92 2.01 -22.63 -0.62
N LYS A 93 1.90 -21.65 0.27
CA LYS A 93 0.64 -21.10 0.75
C LYS A 93 0.18 -19.97 -0.17
N PHE A 94 -1.10 -19.98 -0.49
CA PHE A 94 -1.86 -18.84 -0.99
C PHE A 94 -2.86 -18.47 0.11
N THR A 95 -2.84 -17.25 0.63
CA THR A 95 -3.94 -16.79 1.51
C THR A 95 -5.24 -16.70 0.71
N VAL A 96 -6.37 -16.76 1.40
CA VAL A 96 -7.69 -16.54 0.82
C VAL A 96 -8.38 -15.54 1.72
N ASP A 97 -8.49 -14.31 1.24
CA ASP A 97 -9.03 -13.19 2.00
C ASP A 97 -10.11 -12.45 1.20
N HIS A 98 -10.97 -11.70 1.89
CA HIS A 98 -12.05 -10.92 1.26
C HIS A 98 -12.23 -9.56 1.95
N SER A 99 -12.29 -8.47 1.19
CA SER A 99 -12.43 -7.08 1.69
C SER A 99 -13.65 -6.86 2.58
N GLU A 100 -14.75 -7.59 2.34
CA GLU A 100 -15.97 -7.51 3.17
C GLU A 100 -15.95 -8.42 4.40
N SER A 101 -14.98 -9.33 4.57
CA SER A 101 -14.97 -10.28 5.70
C SER A 101 -14.59 -9.57 6.99
N GLN A 102 -15.60 -9.29 7.83
CA GLN A 102 -15.48 -8.63 9.14
C GLN A 102 -16.51 -9.15 10.15
N ASP A 103 -16.31 -8.79 11.41
CA ASP A 103 -17.30 -8.91 12.48
C ASP A 103 -18.34 -7.77 12.42
N HIS A 104 -19.48 -7.93 13.10
CA HIS A 104 -20.64 -7.01 13.04
C HIS A 104 -21.25 -6.74 14.42
N ARG A 105 -20.40 -6.66 15.44
CA ARG A 105 -20.74 -6.41 16.85
C ARG A 105 -20.10 -5.09 17.32
N PRO A 106 -20.49 -3.91 16.78
CA PRO A 106 -19.83 -2.64 17.06
C PRO A 106 -19.74 -2.28 18.54
N ALA A 107 -20.62 -2.78 19.41
CA ALA A 107 -20.51 -2.63 20.86
C ALA A 107 -19.16 -3.12 21.45
N ASN A 108 -18.44 -4.03 20.76
CA ASN A 108 -17.13 -4.55 21.15
C ASN A 108 -15.94 -3.81 20.51
N GLY A 109 -16.16 -2.67 19.86
CA GLY A 109 -15.11 -1.78 19.35
C GLY A 109 -14.44 -2.21 18.03
N ASN A 110 -13.66 -1.32 17.43
CA ASN A 110 -12.99 -1.55 16.13
C ASN A 110 -11.84 -2.57 16.18
N GLU A 111 -11.33 -2.91 17.37
CA GLU A 111 -10.28 -3.92 17.53
C GLU A 111 -10.82 -5.36 17.55
N TRP A 112 -12.11 -5.55 17.82
CA TRP A 112 -12.74 -6.87 18.01
C TRP A 112 -14.15 -7.00 17.42
N GLY A 113 -15.00 -6.02 17.69
CA GLY A 113 -16.41 -5.99 17.30
C GLY A 113 -16.70 -5.70 15.83
N VAL A 114 -15.82 -4.99 15.12
CA VAL A 114 -15.93 -4.79 13.66
C VAL A 114 -14.62 -5.06 12.91
N ALA A 115 -13.71 -5.80 13.56
CA ALA A 115 -12.46 -6.25 12.98
C ALA A 115 -12.69 -7.10 11.71
N ARG A 116 -11.85 -6.93 10.70
CA ARG A 116 -11.71 -7.88 9.58
C ARG A 116 -11.38 -9.27 10.10
N LEU A 117 -11.96 -10.30 9.51
CA LEU A 117 -11.85 -11.69 9.98
C LEU A 117 -11.16 -12.59 8.94
N PRO A 118 -10.18 -13.42 9.36
CA PRO A 118 -9.55 -14.42 8.48
C PRO A 118 -10.55 -15.43 7.92
N ILE A 119 -10.24 -15.99 6.75
CA ILE A 119 -11.11 -16.97 6.06
C ILE A 119 -10.40 -18.30 5.86
N GLY A 120 -9.22 -18.30 5.22
CA GLY A 120 -8.52 -19.54 4.92
C GLY A 120 -7.26 -19.38 4.10
N LYS A 121 -6.76 -20.53 3.61
CA LYS A 121 -5.57 -20.61 2.76
C LYS A 121 -5.63 -21.84 1.85
N VAL A 122 -5.06 -21.75 0.66
CA VAL A 122 -4.76 -22.91 -0.19
C VAL A 122 -3.31 -23.31 0.03
N LEU A 123 -3.06 -24.59 0.30
CA LEU A 123 -1.72 -25.17 0.38
C LEU A 123 -1.44 -26.02 -0.86
N LEU A 124 -0.42 -25.64 -1.63
CA LEU A 124 0.23 -26.47 -2.63
C LEU A 124 1.37 -27.24 -1.94
N LYS A 125 1.18 -28.54 -1.71
CA LYS A 125 2.18 -29.40 -1.08
C LYS A 125 2.87 -30.27 -2.15
N PRO A 126 4.15 -30.05 -2.46
CA PRO A 126 4.92 -30.97 -3.31
C PRO A 126 5.08 -32.36 -2.67
N VAL A 127 5.51 -33.32 -3.50
CA VAL A 127 5.99 -34.64 -3.10
C VAL A 127 7.39 -34.52 -2.49
N GLY A 128 8.26 -33.69 -3.10
CA GLY A 128 9.59 -33.40 -2.61
C GLY A 128 9.66 -32.24 -1.62
N THR A 129 10.84 -32.03 -1.06
CA THR A 129 11.19 -30.83 -0.29
C THR A 129 11.43 -29.66 -1.21
N ILE A 130 10.82 -28.50 -0.96
CA ILE A 130 11.03 -27.26 -1.73
C ILE A 130 12.49 -26.80 -1.58
N THR A 131 13.22 -26.74 -2.69
CA THR A 131 14.63 -26.31 -2.77
C THR A 131 14.80 -24.96 -3.45
N GLY A 132 13.82 -24.48 -4.21
CA GLY A 132 13.87 -23.17 -4.86
C GLY A 132 12.57 -22.75 -5.53
N ALA A 133 12.56 -21.52 -6.02
CA ALA A 133 11.47 -20.94 -6.80
C ALA A 133 12.05 -20.02 -7.88
N ASP A 134 11.37 -19.90 -9.01
CA ASP A 134 11.58 -18.91 -10.07
C ASP A 134 10.20 -18.46 -10.53
N LEU A 135 9.63 -17.49 -9.82
CA LEU A 135 8.29 -16.94 -10.04
C LEU A 135 8.37 -15.48 -10.51
N ARG A 136 7.37 -15.06 -11.27
CA ARG A 136 7.23 -13.72 -11.82
C ARG A 136 5.77 -13.30 -11.74
N LEU A 137 5.51 -12.12 -11.21
CA LEU A 137 4.20 -11.49 -11.34
C LEU A 137 4.25 -10.63 -12.60
N ASP A 138 3.68 -11.15 -13.68
CA ASP A 138 3.49 -10.42 -14.93
C ASP A 138 2.47 -9.31 -14.67
N LEU A 139 2.92 -8.06 -14.56
CA LEU A 139 2.06 -6.94 -14.23
C LEU A 139 1.05 -6.67 -15.33
N TRP A 140 1.44 -6.80 -16.61
CA TRP A 140 0.57 -6.54 -17.75
C TRP A 140 -0.62 -7.49 -17.80
N ASN A 141 -0.38 -8.79 -17.61
CA ASN A 141 -1.43 -9.80 -17.59
C ASN A 141 -2.04 -10.05 -16.20
N ALA A 142 -1.44 -9.50 -15.13
CA ALA A 142 -1.79 -9.71 -13.72
C ALA A 142 -1.77 -11.19 -13.25
N GLU A 143 -0.91 -12.00 -13.86
CA GLU A 143 -0.74 -13.42 -13.59
C GLU A 143 0.58 -13.68 -12.86
N LEU A 144 0.54 -14.31 -11.69
CA LEU A 144 1.73 -14.94 -11.10
C LEU A 144 2.02 -16.21 -11.91
N THR A 145 3.21 -16.33 -12.49
CA THR A 145 3.64 -17.51 -13.25
C THR A 145 5.06 -17.92 -12.87
N GLY A 146 5.41 -19.19 -13.05
CA GLY A 146 6.80 -19.65 -12.90
C GLY A 146 6.90 -21.08 -12.41
N ARG A 147 8.01 -21.39 -11.71
CA ARG A 147 8.37 -22.73 -11.26
C ARG A 147 8.71 -22.77 -9.78
N VAL A 148 8.25 -23.83 -9.11
CA VAL A 148 8.76 -24.26 -7.80
C VAL A 148 9.59 -25.52 -8.02
N THR A 149 10.79 -25.56 -7.44
CA THR A 149 11.75 -26.66 -7.59
C THR A 149 11.85 -27.44 -6.28
N THR A 150 11.96 -28.76 -6.39
CA THR A 150 12.04 -29.69 -5.26
C THR A 150 13.17 -30.71 -5.47
N ASP A 151 13.47 -31.52 -4.45
CA ASP A 151 14.39 -32.66 -4.59
C ASP A 151 13.81 -33.84 -5.42
N LYS A 152 12.51 -33.82 -5.76
CA LYS A 152 11.83 -34.82 -6.61
C LYS A 152 11.46 -34.29 -8.00
N GLY A 153 11.60 -33.00 -8.25
CA GLY A 153 11.34 -32.41 -9.56
C GLY A 153 10.89 -30.95 -9.50
N THR A 154 9.82 -30.64 -10.22
CA THR A 154 9.34 -29.27 -10.41
C THR A 154 7.82 -29.22 -10.49
N LEU A 155 7.26 -28.10 -10.07
CA LEU A 155 5.86 -27.72 -10.22
C LEU A 155 5.82 -26.38 -10.97
N ASP A 156 5.33 -26.37 -12.21
CA ASP A 156 5.08 -25.13 -12.94
C ASP A 156 3.72 -24.57 -12.50
N VAL A 157 3.70 -23.33 -11.99
CA VAL A 157 2.57 -22.68 -11.34
C VAL A 157 2.08 -21.49 -12.16
N ARG A 158 0.77 -21.32 -12.22
CA ARG A 158 0.07 -20.11 -12.72
C ARG A 158 -1.05 -19.78 -11.74
N ALA A 159 -1.14 -18.54 -11.28
CA ALA A 159 -2.20 -18.08 -10.39
C ALA A 159 -2.63 -16.64 -10.68
N PHE A 160 -3.93 -16.36 -10.56
CA PHE A 160 -4.47 -15.00 -10.59
C PHE A 160 -5.83 -14.93 -9.86
N VAL A 161 -6.20 -13.73 -9.41
CA VAL A 161 -7.58 -13.40 -9.04
C VAL A 161 -8.23 -12.73 -10.25
N HIS A 162 -9.41 -13.20 -10.69
CA HIS A 162 -10.04 -12.69 -11.92
C HIS A 162 -10.46 -11.22 -11.75
N GLY A 163 -10.10 -10.34 -12.70
CA GLY A 163 -10.19 -8.87 -12.52
C GLY A 163 -11.60 -8.32 -12.35
N GLN A 164 -12.62 -9.10 -12.71
CA GLN A 164 -14.05 -8.76 -12.66
C GLN A 164 -14.94 -9.84 -12.01
N LYS A 165 -14.34 -10.88 -11.38
CA LYS A 165 -15.07 -12.00 -10.75
C LYS A 165 -14.29 -12.46 -9.53
N ASP A 166 -14.98 -12.78 -8.45
CA ASP A 166 -14.40 -13.14 -7.17
C ASP A 166 -13.93 -14.61 -7.17
N VAL A 167 -13.00 -14.91 -8.07
CA VAL A 167 -12.45 -16.24 -8.31
C VAL A 167 -10.93 -16.17 -8.30
N LEU A 168 -10.33 -16.83 -7.30
CA LEU A 168 -8.93 -17.24 -7.30
C LEU A 168 -8.79 -18.48 -8.18
N ALA A 169 -7.93 -18.39 -9.18
CA ALA A 169 -7.69 -19.44 -10.15
C ALA A 169 -6.21 -19.86 -10.08
N ILE A 170 -5.95 -21.16 -9.87
CA ILE A 170 -4.59 -21.73 -9.74
C ILE A 170 -4.47 -22.95 -10.66
N GLU A 171 -3.48 -22.94 -11.56
CA GLU A 171 -3.07 -24.09 -12.36
C GLU A 171 -1.67 -24.55 -11.91
N VAL A 172 -1.49 -25.86 -11.70
CA VAL A 172 -0.20 -26.46 -11.36
C VAL A 172 0.08 -27.68 -12.24
N ARG A 173 1.20 -27.64 -12.96
CA ARG A 173 1.67 -28.70 -13.88
C ARG A 173 2.92 -29.38 -13.30
N PRO A 174 2.86 -30.66 -12.89
CA PRO A 174 3.98 -31.34 -12.25
C PRO A 174 4.93 -31.99 -13.26
N SER A 175 6.20 -32.08 -12.89
CA SER A 175 7.14 -33.04 -13.48
C SER A 175 6.81 -34.48 -13.04
N ALA A 176 7.54 -35.47 -13.58
CA ALA A 176 7.26 -36.89 -13.33
C ALA A 176 7.29 -37.27 -11.84
N GLY A 177 8.27 -36.81 -11.07
CA GLY A 177 8.41 -37.10 -9.63
C GLY A 177 7.45 -36.33 -8.73
N GLU A 178 6.82 -35.27 -9.25
CA GLU A 178 5.89 -34.41 -8.51
C GLU A 178 4.41 -34.72 -8.77
N ARG A 179 4.08 -35.73 -9.59
CA ARG A 179 2.68 -36.03 -10.00
C ARG A 179 1.68 -36.22 -8.85
N ALA A 180 2.15 -36.62 -7.67
CA ALA A 180 1.31 -36.88 -6.50
C ALA A 180 1.01 -35.64 -5.64
N PHE A 181 1.58 -34.46 -5.93
CA PHE A 181 1.41 -33.20 -5.17
C PHE A 181 -0.03 -32.91 -4.71
N GLU A 182 -0.23 -32.26 -3.57
CA GLU A 182 -1.55 -31.87 -3.08
C GLU A 182 -1.88 -30.40 -3.37
N LEU A 183 -3.17 -30.13 -3.57
CA LEU A 183 -3.76 -28.80 -3.48
C LEU A 183 -4.94 -28.93 -2.51
N THR A 184 -4.94 -28.16 -1.44
CA THR A 184 -5.94 -28.29 -0.36
C THR A 184 -6.30 -26.92 0.19
N PHE A 185 -7.59 -26.60 0.26
CA PHE A 185 -8.07 -25.45 1.04
C PHE A 185 -8.15 -25.81 2.53
N VAL A 186 -7.67 -24.92 3.38
CA VAL A 186 -7.67 -25.04 4.84
C VAL A 186 -8.32 -23.78 5.41
N PRO A 187 -9.48 -23.89 6.09
CA PRO A 187 -10.10 -22.74 6.75
C PRO A 187 -9.28 -22.26 7.94
N LEU A 188 -9.46 -20.98 8.29
CA LEU A 188 -8.88 -20.36 9.48
C LEU A 188 -10.01 -19.90 10.42
N PRO A 189 -9.79 -19.86 11.75
CA PRO A 189 -10.76 -19.32 12.69
C PRO A 189 -11.08 -17.85 12.41
N ALA A 190 -12.36 -17.50 12.40
CA ALA A 190 -12.85 -16.13 12.29
C ALA A 190 -12.71 -15.36 13.62
N VAL A 191 -11.46 -15.10 13.98
CA VAL A 191 -11.02 -14.39 15.20
C VAL A 191 -10.29 -13.11 14.80
N SER A 192 -10.44 -12.03 15.57
CA SER A 192 -9.75 -10.77 15.27
C SER A 192 -8.22 -10.97 15.18
N PRO A 193 -7.57 -10.47 14.11
CA PRO A 193 -6.11 -10.41 13.99
C PRO A 193 -5.41 -9.73 15.17
N ARG A 194 -6.15 -8.92 15.95
CA ARG A 194 -5.68 -8.22 17.15
C ARG A 194 -5.18 -9.15 18.26
N ILE A 195 -5.56 -10.43 18.26
CA ILE A 195 -5.20 -11.43 19.28
C ILE A 195 -3.69 -11.57 19.54
N ILE A 196 -2.83 -11.12 18.62
CA ILE A 196 -1.36 -11.04 18.82
C ILE A 196 -0.92 -10.00 19.87
N ARG A 197 -1.81 -9.10 20.28
CA ARG A 197 -1.51 -7.99 21.21
C ARG A 197 -2.20 -8.13 22.56
N GLU A 198 -3.40 -8.69 22.57
CA GLU A 198 -4.27 -8.73 23.74
C GLU A 198 -5.29 -9.87 23.63
N ASN A 199 -5.90 -10.22 24.75
CA ASN A 199 -7.01 -11.19 24.77
C ASN A 199 -8.33 -10.51 24.33
N PRO A 200 -9.32 -11.29 23.86
CA PRO A 200 -10.66 -10.77 23.59
C PRO A 200 -11.26 -10.04 24.81
N PRO A 201 -12.15 -9.04 24.59
CA PRO A 201 -12.87 -8.38 25.68
C PRO A 201 -13.58 -9.37 26.60
N ALA A 202 -13.72 -9.02 27.88
CA ALA A 202 -14.41 -9.87 28.85
C ALA A 202 -15.88 -10.10 28.42
N GLY A 203 -16.28 -11.36 28.28
CA GLY A 203 -17.60 -11.75 27.77
C GLY A 203 -17.75 -11.77 26.24
N PHE A 204 -16.66 -11.59 25.48
CA PHE A 204 -16.69 -11.71 24.02
C PHE A 204 -16.87 -13.19 23.59
N GLU A 205 -18.06 -13.54 23.13
CA GLU A 205 -18.33 -14.88 22.60
C GLU A 205 -17.64 -15.08 21.24
N PRO A 206 -17.00 -16.24 20.98
CA PRO A 206 -16.38 -16.51 19.70
C PRO A 206 -17.44 -16.69 18.59
N ASN A 207 -17.06 -16.43 17.34
CA ASN A 207 -17.89 -16.83 16.20
C ASN A 207 -18.05 -18.37 16.17
N PRO A 208 -19.21 -18.91 15.73
CA PRO A 208 -19.45 -20.35 15.65
C PRO A 208 -18.37 -21.10 14.85
N ALA A 209 -18.25 -22.42 15.04
CA ALA A 209 -17.40 -23.23 14.18
C ALA A 209 -17.91 -23.23 12.72
N TRP A 210 -16.99 -23.23 11.75
CA TRP A 210 -17.35 -23.37 10.34
C TRP A 210 -17.97 -24.74 10.05
N ILE A 211 -18.85 -24.77 9.06
CA ILE A 211 -19.56 -25.95 8.56
C ILE A 211 -19.00 -26.29 7.19
N THR A 212 -18.82 -27.58 6.90
CA THR A 212 -18.35 -28.05 5.58
C THR A 212 -19.32 -29.05 4.96
N HIS A 213 -19.49 -28.97 3.64
CA HIS A 213 -20.25 -29.95 2.85
C HIS A 213 -19.78 -29.95 1.39
N ALA A 214 -20.33 -30.82 0.55
CA ALA A 214 -20.02 -30.89 -0.87
C ALA A 214 -21.28 -31.02 -1.74
N GLU A 215 -21.24 -30.47 -2.95
CA GLU A 215 -22.31 -30.52 -3.95
C GLU A 215 -21.71 -30.80 -5.35
N GLY A 216 -21.72 -32.09 -5.75
CA GLY A 216 -21.09 -32.52 -6.99
C GLY A 216 -19.57 -32.36 -6.96
N GLU A 217 -19.01 -31.53 -7.86
CA GLU A 217 -17.57 -31.21 -7.89
C GLU A 217 -17.16 -30.08 -6.90
N LEU A 218 -18.14 -29.42 -6.25
CA LEU A 218 -17.90 -28.29 -5.35
C LEU A 218 -17.76 -28.75 -3.90
N ASN A 219 -16.81 -28.16 -3.19
CA ASN A 219 -16.67 -28.25 -1.74
C ASN A 219 -16.95 -26.87 -1.15
N PHE A 220 -17.69 -26.82 -0.05
CA PHE A 220 -18.09 -25.61 0.65
C PHE A 220 -17.52 -25.58 2.06
N VAL A 221 -17.08 -24.39 2.46
CA VAL A 221 -16.82 -24.04 3.85
C VAL A 221 -17.58 -22.75 4.17
N THR A 222 -18.52 -22.83 5.10
CA THR A 222 -19.37 -21.71 5.50
C THR A 222 -19.11 -21.40 6.96
N GLN A 223 -18.71 -20.16 7.25
CA GLN A 223 -18.37 -19.63 8.56
C GLN A 223 -19.52 -18.72 9.02
N PRO A 224 -20.42 -19.18 9.90
CA PRO A 224 -21.45 -18.33 10.48
C PRO A 224 -20.84 -17.27 11.39
N LEU A 225 -21.52 -16.15 11.57
CA LEU A 225 -21.09 -15.08 12.47
C LEU A 225 -22.06 -14.95 13.65
N PHE A 226 -21.54 -14.55 14.81
CA PHE A 226 -22.34 -14.43 16.04
C PHE A 226 -23.49 -13.42 15.88
N ALA A 227 -23.27 -12.32 15.16
CA ALA A 227 -24.26 -11.28 14.90
C ALA A 227 -25.33 -11.67 13.84
N GLY A 228 -25.31 -12.90 13.34
CA GLY A 228 -25.97 -13.27 12.10
C GLY A 228 -25.12 -12.95 10.86
N GLY A 229 -25.56 -13.41 9.69
CA GLY A 229 -24.73 -13.41 8.49
C GLY A 229 -23.65 -14.51 8.49
N GLN A 230 -22.86 -14.55 7.42
CA GLN A 230 -21.81 -15.56 7.21
C GLN A 230 -20.77 -15.13 6.16
N THR A 231 -19.56 -15.71 6.27
CA THR A 231 -18.58 -15.75 5.17
C THR A 231 -18.58 -17.17 4.59
N ALA A 232 -18.69 -17.31 3.27
CA ALA A 232 -18.65 -18.61 2.60
C ALA A 232 -17.44 -18.70 1.66
N THR A 233 -16.95 -19.93 1.45
CA THR A 233 -15.94 -20.27 0.45
C THR A 233 -16.39 -21.51 -0.30
N ALA A 234 -16.41 -21.46 -1.63
CA ALA A 234 -16.60 -22.64 -2.47
C ALA A 234 -15.35 -22.89 -3.31
N TYR A 235 -14.98 -24.15 -3.50
CA TYR A 235 -13.85 -24.52 -4.36
C TYR A 235 -14.06 -25.85 -5.08
N ARG A 236 -13.45 -25.96 -6.25
CA ARG A 236 -13.34 -27.19 -7.05
C ARG A 236 -11.88 -27.42 -7.42
N ILE A 237 -11.46 -28.68 -7.38
CA ILE A 237 -10.16 -29.11 -7.91
C ILE A 237 -10.39 -30.09 -9.07
N ARG A 238 -9.99 -29.70 -10.29
CA ARG A 238 -10.00 -30.57 -11.47
C ARG A 238 -8.64 -31.20 -11.69
N ARG A 239 -8.64 -32.49 -12.05
CA ARG A 239 -7.43 -33.26 -12.38
C ARG A 239 -7.42 -33.52 -13.89
N SER A 240 -6.27 -33.36 -14.52
CA SER A 240 -6.06 -33.66 -15.94
C SER A 240 -4.72 -34.38 -16.14
N ALA A 241 -4.49 -34.91 -17.34
CA ALA A 241 -3.18 -35.46 -17.71
C ALA A 241 -2.03 -34.43 -17.68
N ARG A 242 -2.34 -33.12 -17.64
CA ARG A 242 -1.37 -32.02 -17.60
C ARG A 242 -1.05 -31.52 -16.19
N GLY A 243 -1.86 -31.87 -15.18
CA GLY A 243 -1.73 -31.35 -13.83
C GLY A 243 -3.07 -31.19 -13.11
N ARG A 244 -3.13 -30.24 -12.16
CA ARG A 244 -4.34 -29.90 -11.41
C ARG A 244 -4.68 -28.43 -11.55
N GLU A 245 -5.97 -28.16 -11.54
CA GLU A 245 -6.55 -26.82 -11.54
C GLU A 245 -7.42 -26.67 -10.28
N LEU A 246 -7.28 -25.55 -9.58
CA LEU A 246 -8.17 -25.13 -8.51
C LEU A 246 -8.86 -23.83 -8.93
N LEU A 247 -10.18 -23.80 -8.79
CA LEU A 247 -10.98 -22.57 -8.80
C LEU A 247 -11.63 -22.43 -7.43
N LEU A 248 -11.48 -21.27 -6.81
CA LEU A 248 -12.01 -20.96 -5.49
C LEU A 248 -12.66 -19.57 -5.52
N SER A 249 -13.80 -19.43 -4.86
CA SER A 249 -14.46 -18.15 -4.60
C SER A 249 -14.77 -18.03 -3.12
N THR A 250 -14.65 -16.82 -2.58
CA THR A 250 -15.14 -16.47 -1.24
C THR A 250 -16.01 -15.22 -1.32
N ALA A 251 -17.05 -15.15 -0.49
CA ALA A 251 -17.96 -14.02 -0.40
C ALA A 251 -18.47 -13.87 1.03
N HIS A 252 -18.94 -12.67 1.37
CA HIS A 252 -19.46 -12.33 2.68
C HIS A 252 -20.91 -11.83 2.58
N SER A 253 -21.77 -12.18 3.52
CA SER A 253 -23.14 -11.69 3.58
C SER A 253 -23.55 -11.35 5.01
N PHE A 254 -24.01 -10.12 5.21
CA PHE A 254 -24.53 -9.63 6.48
C PHE A 254 -25.68 -8.63 6.23
N PRO A 255 -26.83 -8.73 6.94
CA PRO A 255 -27.19 -9.76 7.91
C PRO A 255 -27.71 -11.06 7.27
N GLY A 256 -27.96 -11.07 5.95
CA GLY A 256 -28.45 -12.25 5.21
C GLY A 256 -27.39 -13.34 5.00
N THR A 257 -27.81 -14.48 4.44
CA THR A 257 -26.97 -15.69 4.26
C THR A 257 -26.63 -16.02 2.80
N GLU A 258 -26.79 -15.05 1.89
CA GLU A 258 -26.58 -15.25 0.43
C GLU A 258 -25.12 -15.54 -0.01
N ALA A 259 -24.14 -15.50 0.90
CA ALA A 259 -22.72 -15.74 0.55
C ALA A 259 -22.50 -17.09 -0.15
N GLU A 260 -23.15 -18.16 0.32
CA GLU A 260 -22.96 -19.51 -0.24
C GLU A 260 -23.48 -19.63 -1.68
N ALA A 261 -24.63 -18.99 -1.99
CA ALA A 261 -25.15 -18.91 -3.34
C ALA A 261 -24.19 -18.13 -4.27
N ARG A 262 -23.66 -16.99 -3.79
CA ARG A 262 -22.70 -16.20 -4.55
C ARG A 262 -21.43 -16.97 -4.92
N VAL A 263 -20.82 -17.70 -3.97
CA VAL A 263 -19.61 -18.50 -4.27
C VAL A 263 -19.90 -19.71 -5.14
N ARG A 264 -21.08 -20.34 -5.00
CA ARG A 264 -21.55 -21.43 -5.87
C ARG A 264 -21.61 -20.96 -7.32
N ASP A 265 -22.23 -19.82 -7.58
CA ASP A 265 -22.40 -19.28 -8.93
C ASP A 265 -21.08 -18.78 -9.51
N ALA A 266 -20.23 -18.12 -8.71
CA ALA A 266 -18.91 -17.66 -9.14
C ALA A 266 -17.99 -18.81 -9.62
N VAL A 267 -17.95 -19.93 -8.90
CA VAL A 267 -17.15 -21.10 -9.32
C VAL A 267 -17.80 -21.86 -10.47
N ARG A 268 -19.14 -21.97 -10.51
CA ARG A 268 -19.88 -22.62 -11.61
C ARG A 268 -19.79 -21.88 -12.93
N TRP A 269 -19.67 -20.55 -12.91
CA TRP A 269 -19.54 -19.71 -14.11
C TRP A 269 -18.32 -20.09 -14.97
N SER A 270 -17.28 -20.68 -14.36
CA SER A 270 -16.05 -21.03 -15.06
C SER A 270 -15.94 -22.52 -15.44
N SER A 271 -15.59 -22.75 -16.70
CA SER A 271 -15.18 -24.07 -17.21
C SER A 271 -13.71 -24.41 -16.92
N GLY A 272 -12.87 -23.43 -16.59
CA GLY A 272 -11.48 -23.61 -16.17
C GLY A 272 -10.62 -22.34 -16.23
N VAL A 273 -9.36 -22.43 -15.82
CA VAL A 273 -8.36 -21.33 -15.81
C VAL A 273 -8.23 -20.69 -17.18
N ASP A 274 -8.06 -21.48 -18.24
CA ASP A 274 -7.88 -20.94 -19.60
C ASP A 274 -9.11 -20.19 -20.13
N ALA A 275 -10.31 -20.51 -19.65
CA ALA A 275 -11.54 -19.79 -20.01
C ALA A 275 -11.68 -18.43 -19.30
N LEU A 276 -11.08 -18.29 -18.11
CA LEU A 276 -11.07 -17.05 -17.32
C LEU A 276 -10.07 -16.02 -17.83
N ARG A 277 -8.95 -16.47 -18.39
CA ARG A 277 -7.80 -15.60 -18.73
C ARG A 277 -8.12 -14.46 -19.70
N PRO A 278 -8.91 -14.62 -20.79
CA PRO A 278 -9.21 -13.52 -21.69
C PRO A 278 -9.96 -12.36 -21.00
N GLY A 279 -10.96 -12.66 -20.16
CA GLY A 279 -11.70 -11.65 -19.42
C GLY A 279 -10.84 -10.89 -18.41
N HIS A 280 -10.05 -11.63 -17.62
CA HIS A 280 -9.09 -11.07 -16.67
C HIS A 280 -8.07 -10.15 -17.36
N ARG A 281 -7.39 -10.65 -18.41
CA ARG A 281 -6.39 -9.88 -19.15
C ARG A 281 -6.98 -8.64 -19.82
N ASN A 282 -8.13 -8.75 -20.49
CA ASN A 282 -8.79 -7.62 -21.12
C ASN A 282 -9.09 -6.48 -20.11
N TRP A 283 -9.46 -6.83 -18.87
CA TRP A 283 -9.68 -5.83 -17.82
C TRP A 283 -8.37 -5.12 -17.44
N TRP A 284 -7.30 -5.88 -17.16
CA TRP A 284 -5.98 -5.31 -16.81
C TRP A 284 -5.34 -4.51 -17.94
N HIS A 285 -5.48 -4.97 -19.18
CA HIS A 285 -5.00 -4.28 -20.38
C HIS A 285 -5.74 -2.95 -20.61
N ALA A 286 -7.05 -2.91 -20.33
CA ALA A 286 -7.85 -1.69 -20.38
C ALA A 286 -7.59 -0.75 -19.19
N PHE A 287 -7.21 -1.31 -18.04
CA PHE A 287 -6.78 -0.57 -16.85
C PHE A 287 -5.51 0.24 -17.17
N TYR A 288 -4.35 -0.40 -17.39
CA TYR A 288 -3.08 0.32 -17.54
C TYR A 288 -3.07 1.35 -18.68
N ARG A 289 -3.87 1.15 -19.73
CA ARG A 289 -3.98 2.08 -20.86
C ARG A 289 -4.61 3.44 -20.55
N LYS A 290 -5.16 3.65 -19.35
CA LYS A 290 -5.81 4.92 -18.97
C LYS A 290 -4.86 6.09 -18.73
N SER A 291 -3.62 5.82 -18.34
CA SER A 291 -2.57 6.82 -18.19
C SER A 291 -1.20 6.16 -18.34
N PHE A 292 -0.17 6.93 -18.66
CA PHE A 292 1.19 6.42 -18.76
C PHE A 292 2.19 7.34 -18.08
N LEU A 293 3.11 6.74 -17.32
CA LEU A 293 4.23 7.41 -16.65
C LEU A 293 5.52 6.64 -16.92
N SER A 294 6.56 7.34 -17.35
CA SER A 294 7.92 6.80 -17.41
C SER A 294 8.91 7.73 -16.72
N LEU A 295 9.75 7.12 -15.87
CA LEU A 295 10.78 7.76 -15.06
C LEU A 295 12.14 7.16 -15.42
N PRO A 296 13.25 7.91 -15.32
CA PRO A 296 14.58 7.39 -15.64
C PRO A 296 15.21 6.64 -14.45
N ASP A 297 14.54 6.59 -13.29
CA ASP A 297 14.87 5.76 -12.12
C ASP A 297 14.11 4.43 -12.19
N ALA A 298 14.83 3.34 -12.44
CA ALA A 298 14.22 2.02 -12.60
C ALA A 298 13.59 1.49 -11.31
N LYS A 299 14.15 1.82 -10.13
CA LYS A 299 13.66 1.32 -8.84
C LYS A 299 12.32 1.95 -8.50
N LEU A 300 12.21 3.27 -8.69
CA LEU A 300 11.00 4.04 -8.43
C LEU A 300 9.96 3.91 -9.56
N GLN A 301 10.37 3.74 -10.82
CA GLN A 301 9.43 3.41 -11.90
C GLN A 301 8.76 2.06 -11.64
N SER A 302 9.53 1.00 -11.37
CA SER A 302 8.97 -0.31 -11.05
C SER A 302 8.12 -0.27 -9.78
N PHE A 303 8.58 0.44 -8.73
CA PHE A 303 7.78 0.64 -7.51
C PHE A 303 6.42 1.27 -7.82
N TYR A 304 6.37 2.34 -8.62
CA TYR A 304 5.15 3.04 -9.00
C TYR A 304 4.13 2.13 -9.71
N TRP A 305 4.57 1.38 -10.73
CA TRP A 305 3.67 0.48 -11.47
C TRP A 305 3.18 -0.69 -10.61
N ILE A 306 4.00 -1.18 -9.67
CA ILE A 306 3.57 -2.14 -8.65
C ILE A 306 2.52 -1.53 -7.71
N GLN A 307 2.56 -0.22 -7.42
CA GLN A 307 1.52 0.43 -6.60
C GLN A 307 0.20 0.60 -7.35
N LEU A 308 0.22 0.91 -8.65
CA LEU A 308 -1.02 0.91 -9.47
C LEU A 308 -1.63 -0.50 -9.53
N TYR A 309 -0.81 -1.53 -9.71
CA TYR A 309 -1.26 -2.93 -9.63
C TYR A 309 -1.86 -3.26 -8.26
N LYS A 310 -1.23 -2.83 -7.16
CA LYS A 310 -1.69 -3.04 -5.79
C LYS A 310 -3.03 -2.36 -5.53
N LEU A 311 -3.17 -1.09 -5.91
CA LEU A 311 -4.40 -0.31 -5.79
C LEU A 311 -5.55 -0.97 -6.58
N ALA A 312 -5.29 -1.39 -7.81
CA ALA A 312 -6.24 -2.15 -8.64
C ALA A 312 -6.51 -3.58 -8.15
N SER A 313 -5.66 -4.13 -7.30
CA SER A 313 -5.89 -5.41 -6.62
C SER A 313 -6.63 -5.26 -5.29
N ALA A 314 -6.64 -4.05 -4.70
CA ALA A 314 -7.16 -3.78 -3.36
C ALA A 314 -8.43 -2.92 -3.31
N ALA A 315 -8.77 -2.19 -4.37
CA ALA A 315 -9.93 -1.30 -4.42
C ALA A 315 -10.81 -1.45 -5.67
N ARG A 316 -12.07 -1.06 -5.53
CA ARG A 316 -13.10 -0.84 -6.57
C ARG A 316 -14.09 0.20 -6.01
N ALA A 317 -14.79 0.95 -6.87
CA ALA A 317 -15.86 1.85 -6.42
C ALA A 317 -16.99 1.09 -5.68
N GLU A 318 -17.28 -0.14 -6.09
CA GLU A 318 -18.22 -1.05 -5.44
C GLU A 318 -17.67 -1.77 -4.19
N ALA A 319 -16.36 -1.81 -3.98
CA ALA A 319 -15.75 -2.47 -2.82
C ALA A 319 -15.83 -1.59 -1.55
N PRO A 320 -15.65 -2.16 -0.35
CA PRO A 320 -15.47 -1.40 0.88
C PRO A 320 -14.34 -0.36 0.79
N ILE A 321 -14.37 0.67 1.65
CA ILE A 321 -13.15 1.43 1.95
C ILE A 321 -12.11 0.45 2.50
N MET A 322 -10.87 0.55 2.04
CA MET A 322 -9.80 -0.35 2.47
C MET A 322 -9.62 -0.29 3.99
N ALA A 323 -9.56 -1.47 4.62
CA ALA A 323 -8.91 -1.60 5.91
C ALA A 323 -7.40 -1.42 5.72
N THR A 324 -6.64 -1.14 6.78
CA THR A 324 -5.21 -0.82 6.64
C THR A 324 -4.37 -1.94 6.01
N THR A 325 -4.87 -3.18 5.94
CA THR A 325 -4.22 -4.32 5.26
C THR A 325 -4.65 -4.51 3.80
N GLY A 326 -5.56 -3.68 3.28
CA GLY A 326 -6.27 -3.93 2.02
C GLY A 326 -7.12 -5.22 2.09
N PRO A 327 -7.20 -6.01 1.02
CA PRO A 327 -7.84 -7.32 1.07
C PRO A 327 -7.01 -8.35 1.85
N TRP A 328 -5.67 -8.30 1.77
CA TRP A 328 -4.74 -9.33 2.28
C TRP A 328 -4.57 -9.27 3.80
N LEU A 329 -5.37 -10.04 4.52
CA LEU A 329 -5.37 -10.03 5.98
C LEU A 329 -4.31 -10.98 6.55
N GLU A 330 -3.53 -10.48 7.48
CA GLU A 330 -2.51 -11.22 8.25
C GLU A 330 -2.47 -10.55 9.66
N PRO A 331 -1.97 -11.22 10.73
CA PRO A 331 -2.04 -10.66 12.07
C PRO A 331 -1.52 -9.21 12.19
N THR A 332 -2.42 -8.32 12.66
CA THR A 332 -2.22 -6.88 12.69
C THR A 332 -2.83 -6.28 13.96
N PRO A 333 -2.21 -5.25 14.57
CA PRO A 333 -2.84 -4.50 15.64
C PRO A 333 -4.01 -3.61 15.14
N TRP A 334 -4.18 -3.44 13.83
CA TRP A 334 -5.17 -2.54 13.22
C TRP A 334 -6.08 -3.30 12.24
N PRO A 335 -7.06 -4.09 12.72
CA PRO A 335 -7.84 -5.00 11.86
C PRO A 335 -9.05 -4.35 11.14
N SER A 336 -9.25 -3.04 11.26
CA SER A 336 -10.38 -2.26 10.72
C SER A 336 -9.90 -1.09 9.81
N VAL A 337 -10.74 -0.08 9.56
CA VAL A 337 -10.38 1.14 8.81
C VAL A 337 -9.94 2.25 9.77
N TRP A 338 -8.87 2.97 9.44
CA TRP A 338 -8.40 4.17 10.16
C TRP A 338 -8.64 5.43 9.32
N TYR A 339 -9.38 6.37 9.91
CA TYR A 339 -9.89 7.59 9.26
C TYR A 339 -9.17 8.86 9.70
N ASN A 340 -8.19 8.76 10.60
CA ASN A 340 -7.39 9.89 11.07
C ASN A 340 -6.02 10.03 10.35
N LEU A 341 -5.82 9.30 9.25
CA LEU A 341 -4.74 9.45 8.25
C LEU A 341 -4.90 8.42 7.11
N ASN A 342 -5.06 7.13 7.44
CA ASN A 342 -4.78 6.03 6.53
C ASN A 342 -5.73 5.99 5.32
N ALA A 343 -7.04 5.99 5.55
CA ALA A 343 -8.06 5.96 4.49
C ALA A 343 -7.96 7.17 3.54
N GLN A 344 -7.35 8.29 3.95
CA GLN A 344 -7.08 9.40 3.06
C GLN A 344 -5.89 9.11 2.14
N LEU A 345 -4.77 8.62 2.69
CA LEU A 345 -3.53 8.30 1.97
C LEU A 345 -3.70 7.20 0.92
N GLU A 346 -4.52 6.19 1.23
CA GLU A 346 -4.79 5.03 0.38
C GLU A 346 -5.33 5.40 -1.01
N TYR A 347 -6.13 6.47 -1.10
CA TYR A 347 -6.91 6.79 -2.29
C TYR A 347 -6.43 8.01 -3.09
N TRP A 348 -5.50 8.83 -2.59
CA TRP A 348 -4.97 9.97 -3.38
C TRP A 348 -4.43 9.60 -4.77
N PRO A 349 -3.66 8.49 -4.96
CA PRO A 349 -3.12 8.14 -6.27
C PRO A 349 -4.20 7.84 -7.33
N VAL A 350 -5.43 7.49 -6.90
CA VAL A 350 -6.57 7.22 -7.80
C VAL A 350 -6.87 8.41 -8.71
N HIS A 351 -6.76 9.62 -8.16
CA HIS A 351 -7.15 10.85 -8.84
C HIS A 351 -6.16 11.20 -9.96
N GLY A 352 -4.87 11.28 -9.66
CA GLY A 352 -3.82 11.64 -10.62
C GLY A 352 -3.61 10.59 -11.72
N SER A 353 -3.67 9.30 -11.35
CA SER A 353 -3.47 8.18 -12.28
C SER A 353 -4.64 7.89 -13.23
N ASN A 354 -5.71 8.69 -13.19
CA ASN A 354 -6.91 8.54 -14.04
C ASN A 354 -7.72 7.25 -13.77
N HIS A 355 -7.73 6.75 -12.52
CA HIS A 355 -8.31 5.47 -12.12
C HIS A 355 -9.55 5.56 -11.21
N LEU A 356 -10.38 6.58 -11.43
CA LEU A 356 -11.56 6.91 -10.60
C LEU A 356 -12.54 5.74 -10.32
N GLU A 357 -12.53 4.69 -11.14
CA GLU A 357 -13.23 3.43 -10.87
C GLU A 357 -12.78 2.67 -9.61
N LEU A 358 -11.70 3.11 -8.97
CA LEU A 358 -11.14 2.52 -7.75
C LEU A 358 -11.52 3.30 -6.46
N ASP A 359 -12.32 4.37 -6.55
CA ASP A 359 -12.67 5.23 -5.40
C ASP A 359 -14.08 4.92 -4.83
N PRO A 360 -14.20 4.19 -3.70
CA PRO A 360 -15.48 3.90 -3.06
C PRO A 360 -15.93 5.00 -2.10
N ILE A 361 -15.09 5.98 -1.75
CA ILE A 361 -15.35 6.92 -0.64
C ILE A 361 -16.67 7.69 -0.85
N PRO A 362 -16.96 8.28 -2.04
CA PRO A 362 -18.24 8.95 -2.28
C PRO A 362 -19.47 8.05 -2.09
N ARG A 363 -19.39 6.79 -2.51
CA ARG A 363 -20.48 5.80 -2.36
C ARG A 363 -20.68 5.44 -0.90
N SER A 364 -19.60 5.05 -0.21
CA SER A 364 -19.66 4.65 1.20
C SER A 364 -20.23 5.74 2.09
N ILE A 365 -19.83 7.01 1.90
CA ILE A 365 -20.41 8.16 2.61
C ILE A 365 -21.90 8.32 2.27
N ARG A 366 -22.28 8.25 0.98
CA ARG A 366 -23.68 8.38 0.53
C ARG A 366 -24.61 7.34 1.18
N GLU A 367 -24.16 6.09 1.26
CA GLU A 367 -24.98 4.96 1.73
C GLU A 367 -25.05 4.86 3.27
N ASN A 368 -24.07 5.39 3.99
CA ASN A 368 -23.94 5.22 5.45
C ASN A 368 -24.07 6.53 6.25
N GLN A 369 -24.76 7.53 5.69
CA GLN A 369 -25.01 8.82 6.37
C GLN A 369 -25.69 8.66 7.74
N GLN A 370 -26.59 7.68 7.90
CA GLN A 370 -27.25 7.42 9.18
C GLN A 370 -26.25 6.96 10.25
N THR A 371 -25.26 6.12 9.91
CA THR A 371 -24.19 5.71 10.83
C THR A 371 -23.36 6.92 11.31
N LEU A 372 -23.09 7.87 10.41
CA LEU A 372 -22.38 9.12 10.75
C LEU A 372 -23.20 10.07 11.66
N ILE A 373 -24.53 9.96 11.65
CA ILE A 373 -25.39 10.63 12.65
C ILE A 373 -25.34 9.87 13.97
N ASP A 374 -25.51 8.55 13.94
CA ASP A 374 -25.60 7.72 15.15
C ASP A 374 -24.27 7.58 15.90
N GLY A 375 -23.13 7.80 15.22
CA GLY A 375 -21.80 7.96 15.82
C GLY A 375 -21.65 9.22 16.69
N LEU A 376 -22.63 10.13 16.71
CA LEU A 376 -22.70 11.24 17.65
C LEU A 376 -23.58 10.91 18.86
N ARG A 377 -23.33 11.62 19.97
CA ARG A 377 -24.23 11.61 21.14
C ARG A 377 -25.61 12.19 20.76
N PRO A 378 -26.72 11.70 21.35
CA PRO A 378 -28.09 12.08 20.95
C PRO A 378 -28.34 13.58 20.81
N GLU A 379 -27.76 14.39 21.71
CA GLU A 379 -27.90 15.85 21.75
C GLU A 379 -27.38 16.59 20.50
N TYR A 380 -26.49 15.97 19.70
CA TYR A 380 -25.94 16.57 18.47
C TYR A 380 -26.58 16.01 17.18
N ARG A 381 -27.36 14.93 17.25
CA ARG A 381 -27.86 14.20 16.06
C ARG A 381 -28.81 15.00 15.16
N ALA A 382 -29.46 16.02 15.71
CA ALA A 382 -30.43 16.83 14.98
C ALA A 382 -29.80 17.53 13.75
N ASP A 383 -28.61 18.12 13.92
CA ASP A 383 -27.98 18.96 12.91
C ASP A 383 -26.60 18.48 12.46
N SER A 384 -25.96 17.56 13.18
CA SER A 384 -24.55 17.21 12.98
C SER A 384 -24.33 15.78 12.46
N MET A 385 -23.10 15.50 12.02
CA MET A 385 -22.56 14.19 11.65
C MET A 385 -21.08 14.13 12.08
N GLY A 386 -20.56 12.96 12.39
CA GLY A 386 -19.14 12.78 12.72
C GLY A 386 -18.63 11.38 12.42
N LEU A 387 -17.32 11.23 12.49
CA LEU A 387 -16.60 9.97 12.28
C LEU A 387 -15.57 9.83 13.40
N ARG A 388 -15.38 8.60 13.90
CA ARG A 388 -14.34 8.28 14.89
C ARG A 388 -13.04 7.92 14.16
N ARG A 389 -11.91 8.05 14.85
CA ARG A 389 -10.55 7.76 14.34
C ARG A 389 -10.41 6.44 13.59
N SER A 390 -11.18 5.43 14.01
CA SER A 390 -11.26 4.12 13.39
C SER A 390 -12.68 3.56 13.56
N ALA A 391 -13.11 2.80 12.56
CA ALA A 391 -14.41 2.14 12.49
C ALA A 391 -14.38 1.08 11.38
N ASP A 392 -15.51 0.42 11.11
CA ASP A 392 -15.65 -0.43 9.93
C ASP A 392 -15.76 0.40 8.63
N ALA A 393 -15.84 -0.27 7.48
CA ALA A 393 -15.98 0.39 6.17
C ALA A 393 -17.37 1.05 5.93
N ARG A 394 -18.30 0.92 6.88
CA ARG A 394 -19.62 1.56 6.96
C ARG A 394 -19.70 2.59 8.10
N PHE A 395 -18.56 2.94 8.68
CA PHE A 395 -18.36 3.90 9.78
C PHE A 395 -18.93 3.48 11.14
N ALA A 396 -19.27 2.20 11.33
CA ALA A 396 -19.78 1.67 12.59
C ALA A 396 -18.64 1.32 13.57
N ASP A 397 -18.78 1.75 14.83
CA ASP A 397 -17.91 1.39 15.95
C ASP A 397 -18.67 1.58 17.29
N ALA A 398 -18.06 1.20 18.42
CA ALA A 398 -18.56 1.47 19.76
C ALA A 398 -18.60 2.99 20.06
N GLY A 399 -19.42 3.38 21.04
CA GLY A 399 -19.37 4.73 21.61
C GLY A 399 -19.67 5.84 20.61
N TYR A 400 -19.03 7.00 20.80
CA TYR A 400 -19.31 8.22 20.06
C TYR A 400 -18.03 8.98 19.69
N VAL A 401 -18.13 9.90 18.74
CA VAL A 401 -17.13 10.96 18.51
C VAL A 401 -16.96 11.78 19.80
N GLY A 402 -15.72 12.19 20.08
CA GLY A 402 -15.37 12.91 21.30
C GLY A 402 -15.94 14.33 21.31
N VAL A 403 -16.48 14.75 22.46
CA VAL A 403 -16.93 16.13 22.69
C VAL A 403 -15.76 16.96 23.22
N PRO A 404 -15.34 18.05 22.54
CA PRO A 404 -14.23 18.91 22.98
C PRO A 404 -14.43 19.46 24.40
N ASN A 405 -13.48 19.17 25.28
CA ASN A 405 -13.36 19.73 26.62
C ASN A 405 -11.94 19.47 27.17
N PRO A 406 -11.50 20.13 28.25
CA PRO A 406 -10.14 19.98 28.77
C PRO A 406 -9.69 18.55 29.13
N ASN A 407 -10.65 17.64 29.36
CA ASN A 407 -10.40 16.29 29.83
C ASN A 407 -10.64 15.19 28.78
N SER A 408 -11.03 15.52 27.53
CA SER A 408 -11.29 14.55 26.46
C SER A 408 -10.21 14.52 25.37
N ASP A 409 -10.03 13.34 24.77
CA ASP A 409 -9.30 13.18 23.50
C ASP A 409 -10.29 13.34 22.34
N ALA A 410 -10.81 14.55 22.17
CA ALA A 410 -11.79 14.88 21.14
C ALA A 410 -11.13 15.09 19.77
N GLU A 411 -10.89 13.99 19.06
CA GLU A 411 -10.50 13.93 17.65
C GLU A 411 -11.79 14.03 16.81
N ILE A 412 -12.02 15.18 16.16
CA ILE A 412 -13.31 15.51 15.50
C ILE A 412 -13.20 15.86 14.01
N GLY A 413 -11.97 16.01 13.50
CA GLY A 413 -11.68 16.35 12.10
C GLY A 413 -11.76 15.21 11.09
N ASP A 414 -11.91 13.96 11.55
CA ASP A 414 -11.79 12.77 10.69
C ASP A 414 -12.83 12.75 9.54
N LEU A 415 -14.08 13.15 9.82
CA LEU A 415 -15.12 13.23 8.78
C LEU A 415 -14.87 14.36 7.77
N PRO A 416 -14.60 15.62 8.17
CA PRO A 416 -14.12 16.66 7.26
C PRO A 416 -12.93 16.21 6.39
N TRP A 417 -11.95 15.50 6.96
CA TRP A 417 -10.78 15.06 6.19
C TRP A 417 -11.12 13.96 5.19
N LEU A 418 -11.96 12.99 5.54
CA LEU A 418 -12.46 12.00 4.57
C LEU A 418 -13.30 12.66 3.47
N LEU A 419 -14.07 13.70 3.79
CA LEU A 419 -14.81 14.49 2.81
C LEU A 419 -13.91 15.28 1.86
N HIS A 420 -12.68 15.62 2.24
CA HIS A 420 -11.69 16.17 1.32
C HIS A 420 -11.35 15.18 0.20
N ASN A 421 -11.20 13.88 0.52
CA ASN A 421 -11.02 12.85 -0.51
C ASN A 421 -12.25 12.77 -1.45
N ALA A 422 -13.48 12.79 -0.92
CA ALA A 422 -14.69 12.82 -1.75
C ALA A 422 -14.81 14.11 -2.60
N TRP A 423 -14.34 15.25 -2.09
CA TRP A 423 -14.24 16.50 -2.84
C TRP A 423 -13.19 16.41 -3.94
N LEU A 424 -12.05 15.75 -3.72
CA LEU A 424 -11.08 15.46 -4.78
C LEU A 424 -11.70 14.58 -5.87
N SER A 425 -12.50 13.56 -5.52
CA SER A 425 -13.26 12.77 -6.51
C SER A 425 -14.18 13.66 -7.34
N TYR A 426 -14.90 14.60 -6.72
CA TYR A 426 -15.66 15.64 -7.43
C TYR A 426 -14.76 16.51 -8.32
N ARG A 427 -13.65 17.07 -7.83
CA ARG A 427 -12.80 17.97 -8.63
C ARG A 427 -12.19 17.28 -9.86
N HIS A 428 -11.87 16.00 -9.77
CA HIS A 428 -11.26 15.22 -10.87
C HIS A 428 -12.31 14.63 -11.85
N THR A 429 -13.58 14.48 -11.45
CA THR A 429 -14.70 14.08 -12.33
C THR A 429 -15.47 15.27 -12.91
N MET A 430 -15.58 16.35 -12.15
CA MET A 430 -16.62 17.37 -12.20
C MET A 430 -18.05 16.81 -12.11
N ASP A 431 -18.25 15.63 -11.50
CA ASP A 431 -19.58 15.07 -11.26
C ASP A 431 -20.28 15.79 -10.10
N VAL A 432 -21.19 16.69 -10.46
CA VAL A 432 -22.01 17.47 -9.54
C VAL A 432 -22.85 16.58 -8.61
N SER A 433 -23.10 15.30 -8.92
CA SER A 433 -23.79 14.36 -8.00
C SER A 433 -22.96 14.07 -6.74
N ILE A 434 -21.63 14.04 -6.85
CA ILE A 434 -20.74 13.88 -5.68
C ILE A 434 -20.82 15.13 -4.81
N LEU A 435 -20.82 16.32 -5.43
CA LEU A 435 -20.93 17.59 -4.71
C LEU A 435 -22.29 17.73 -4.00
N ARG A 436 -23.38 17.44 -4.71
CA ARG A 436 -24.77 17.62 -4.27
C ARG A 436 -25.22 16.58 -3.24
N ASP A 437 -24.90 15.31 -3.46
CA ASP A 437 -25.47 14.19 -2.70
C ASP A 437 -24.55 13.69 -1.59
N VAL A 438 -23.27 14.10 -1.59
CA VAL A 438 -22.25 13.65 -0.65
C VAL A 438 -21.56 14.81 0.03
N VAL A 439 -20.75 15.59 -0.70
CA VAL A 439 -19.86 16.60 -0.11
C VAL A 439 -20.67 17.69 0.61
N PHE A 440 -21.54 18.42 -0.09
CA PHE A 440 -22.28 19.52 0.52
C PHE A 440 -23.13 19.14 1.74
N PRO A 441 -24.05 18.14 1.68
CA PRO A 441 -24.93 17.82 2.80
C PRO A 441 -24.18 17.24 4.01
N VAL A 442 -23.16 16.39 3.80
CA VAL A 442 -22.41 15.76 4.89
C VAL A 442 -21.39 16.74 5.48
N LEU A 443 -20.68 17.52 4.67
CA LEU A 443 -19.75 18.56 5.13
C LEU A 443 -20.47 19.66 5.93
N ARG A 444 -21.71 20.00 5.54
CA ARG A 444 -22.57 20.92 6.28
C ARG A 444 -22.82 20.42 7.70
N LYS A 445 -23.15 19.13 7.84
CA LYS A 445 -23.41 18.49 9.14
C LYS A 445 -22.12 18.25 9.93
N ALA A 446 -21.00 17.96 9.28
CA ALA A 446 -19.69 17.88 9.94
C ALA A 446 -19.26 19.26 10.49
N MET A 447 -19.45 20.32 9.70
CA MET A 447 -19.16 21.69 10.14
C MET A 447 -20.10 22.17 11.26
N ASN A 448 -21.36 21.76 11.26
CA ASN A 448 -22.27 22.02 12.39
C ASN A 448 -21.71 21.46 13.70
N TYR A 449 -21.02 20.31 13.69
CA TYR A 449 -20.40 19.77 14.89
C TYR A 449 -19.36 20.74 15.48
N TYR A 450 -18.49 21.34 14.65
CA TYR A 450 -17.59 22.41 15.10
C TYR A 450 -18.33 23.68 15.60
N LEU A 451 -19.48 24.04 15.01
CA LEU A 451 -20.24 25.23 15.41
C LEU A 451 -20.78 25.13 16.85
N HIS A 452 -20.97 23.92 17.40
CA HIS A 452 -21.33 23.72 18.82
C HIS A 452 -20.21 24.06 19.80
N PHE A 453 -18.95 24.15 19.33
CA PHE A 453 -17.76 24.32 20.18
C PHE A 453 -16.98 25.62 19.91
N LEU A 454 -17.19 26.27 18.76
CA LEU A 454 -16.56 27.55 18.43
C LEU A 454 -17.17 28.71 19.25
N ALA A 455 -16.35 29.33 20.10
CA ALA A 455 -16.75 30.44 20.96
C ALA A 455 -15.83 31.67 20.80
N PRO A 456 -16.33 32.91 20.98
CA PRO A 456 -15.48 34.10 21.00
C PRO A 456 -14.47 34.08 22.18
N GLY A 457 -13.20 34.31 21.88
CA GLY A 457 -12.12 34.55 22.83
C GLY A 457 -12.07 36.00 23.32
N ALA A 458 -11.13 36.28 24.23
CA ALA A 458 -10.92 37.63 24.77
C ALA A 458 -10.36 38.63 23.74
N ASP A 459 -9.83 38.14 22.61
CA ASP A 459 -9.38 38.93 21.45
C ASP A 459 -10.50 39.21 20.43
N GLY A 460 -11.72 38.68 20.66
CA GLY A 460 -12.87 38.79 19.77
C GLY A 460 -12.89 37.79 18.60
N ARG A 461 -11.91 36.89 18.49
CA ARG A 461 -11.85 35.82 17.49
C ARG A 461 -12.59 34.58 17.96
N LEU A 462 -12.92 33.68 17.04
CA LEU A 462 -13.50 32.38 17.37
C LEU A 462 -12.39 31.37 17.65
N HIS A 463 -12.48 30.71 18.81
CA HIS A 463 -11.55 29.69 19.29
C HIS A 463 -12.27 28.36 19.48
N LEU A 464 -11.50 27.27 19.45
CA LEU A 464 -11.91 25.95 19.93
C LEU A 464 -11.39 25.71 21.36
N PRO A 465 -12.20 25.10 22.25
CA PRO A 465 -11.67 24.47 23.46
C PRO A 465 -10.71 23.32 23.09
N PRO A 466 -10.01 22.72 24.07
CA PRO A 466 -9.12 21.59 23.80
C PRO A 466 -9.77 20.47 22.95
N THR A 467 -9.19 20.26 21.76
CA THR A 467 -9.40 19.11 20.88
C THR A 467 -8.17 18.21 20.92
N PHE A 468 -8.16 17.12 20.15
CA PHE A 468 -7.03 16.18 20.06
C PHE A 468 -6.41 16.20 18.67
N SER A 469 -5.14 16.60 18.58
CA SER A 469 -4.36 16.47 17.35
C SER A 469 -3.92 15.01 17.18
N PRO A 470 -4.19 14.34 16.04
CA PRO A 470 -4.05 12.91 15.86
C PRO A 470 -2.78 12.29 16.48
N GLU A 471 -3.01 11.55 17.56
CA GLU A 471 -2.02 10.83 18.38
C GLU A 471 -0.89 11.67 19.02
N TYR A 472 -0.87 13.00 18.87
CA TYR A 472 0.17 13.82 19.48
C TYR A 472 -0.19 14.22 20.92
N GLY A 473 -1.42 14.71 21.12
CA GLY A 473 -1.91 15.24 22.38
C GLY A 473 -3.04 16.28 22.22
N ARG A 474 -3.51 16.79 23.35
CA ARG A 474 -4.58 17.79 23.45
C ARG A 474 -4.02 19.22 23.34
N ALA A 475 -4.73 20.09 22.62
CA ALA A 475 -4.50 21.53 22.64
C ALA A 475 -5.79 22.28 22.30
N PRO A 476 -6.04 23.50 22.83
CA PRO A 476 -6.98 24.43 22.22
C PRO A 476 -6.52 24.75 20.79
N ASP A 477 -7.45 25.09 19.91
CA ASP A 477 -7.14 25.56 18.56
C ASP A 477 -6.15 24.68 17.78
N CYS A 478 -6.30 23.35 17.82
CA CYS A 478 -5.39 22.44 17.10
C CYS A 478 -5.32 22.82 15.62
N ASN A 479 -4.10 22.94 15.06
CA ASN A 479 -3.89 23.34 13.66
C ASN A 479 -4.57 22.36 12.67
N TYR A 480 -4.71 21.10 13.07
CA TYR A 480 -5.51 20.07 12.40
C TYR A 480 -6.97 20.52 12.20
N ASP A 481 -7.66 20.87 13.29
CA ASP A 481 -9.06 21.31 13.27
C ASP A 481 -9.23 22.69 12.60
N LEU A 482 -8.34 23.65 12.88
CA LEU A 482 -8.40 24.97 12.27
C LEU A 482 -8.26 24.93 10.74
N ALA A 483 -7.48 23.99 10.21
CA ALA A 483 -7.34 23.79 8.78
C ALA A 483 -8.62 23.18 8.19
N LEU A 484 -9.17 22.15 8.84
CA LEU A 484 -10.39 21.50 8.39
C LEU A 484 -11.61 22.42 8.47
N ILE A 485 -11.73 23.29 9.47
CA ILE A 485 -12.79 24.31 9.55
C ILE A 485 -12.68 25.29 8.37
N ARG A 486 -11.48 25.83 8.10
CA ARG A 486 -11.26 26.78 7.00
C ARG A 486 -11.60 26.17 5.65
N TRP A 487 -11.10 24.96 5.39
CA TRP A 487 -11.44 24.20 4.19
C TRP A 487 -12.95 23.91 4.11
N SER A 488 -13.59 23.53 5.22
CA SER A 488 -15.02 23.21 5.27
C SER A 488 -15.89 24.42 4.94
N CYS A 489 -15.67 25.56 5.60
CA CYS A 489 -16.46 26.77 5.38
C CYS A 489 -16.29 27.32 3.95
N GLN A 490 -15.06 27.34 3.42
CA GLN A 490 -14.81 27.78 2.04
C GLN A 490 -15.47 26.83 1.03
N THR A 491 -15.26 25.52 1.18
CA THR A 491 -15.86 24.50 0.30
C THR A 491 -17.38 24.54 0.34
N LEU A 492 -18.00 24.77 1.50
CA LEU A 492 -19.46 24.90 1.62
C LEU A 492 -20.01 26.14 0.89
N LEU A 493 -19.32 27.28 0.96
CA LEU A 493 -19.71 28.49 0.24
C LEU A 493 -19.58 28.32 -1.28
N ASP A 494 -18.47 27.74 -1.75
CA ASP A 494 -18.26 27.47 -3.17
C ASP A 494 -19.20 26.39 -3.72
N SER A 495 -19.48 25.36 -2.92
CA SER A 495 -20.48 24.33 -3.25
C SER A 495 -21.88 24.91 -3.33
N ALA A 496 -22.30 25.73 -2.36
CA ALA A 496 -23.60 26.39 -2.38
C ALA A 496 -23.76 27.27 -3.62
N LYS A 497 -22.74 28.07 -3.95
CA LYS A 497 -22.68 28.88 -5.18
C LYS A 497 -22.79 28.01 -6.45
N THR A 498 -22.07 26.90 -6.50
CA THR A 498 -22.03 25.98 -7.66
C THR A 498 -23.36 25.25 -7.85
N LEU A 499 -24.03 24.88 -6.76
CA LEU A 499 -25.31 24.17 -6.75
C LEU A 499 -26.53 25.11 -6.84
N GLY A 500 -26.33 26.44 -6.78
CA GLY A 500 -27.42 27.42 -6.72
C GLY A 500 -28.20 27.42 -5.39
N ILE A 501 -27.60 26.90 -4.32
CA ILE A 501 -28.24 26.77 -3.00
C ILE A 501 -28.06 28.06 -2.20
N THR A 502 -29.17 28.59 -1.66
CA THR A 502 -29.15 29.67 -0.67
C THR A 502 -29.28 29.06 0.73
N ASP A 503 -28.15 28.71 1.36
CA ASP A 503 -28.15 28.12 2.70
C ASP A 503 -28.24 29.19 3.80
N LEU A 504 -29.10 28.95 4.80
CA LEU A 504 -29.26 29.82 5.96
C LEU A 504 -27.99 29.93 6.82
N LEU A 505 -27.07 28.97 6.72
CA LEU A 505 -25.78 29.00 7.42
C LEU A 505 -24.66 29.70 6.64
N ALA A 506 -24.85 30.09 5.37
CA ALA A 506 -23.83 30.79 4.59
C ALA A 506 -23.33 32.13 5.19
N PRO A 507 -24.14 32.91 5.95
CA PRO A 507 -23.62 34.03 6.75
C PRO A 507 -22.72 33.57 7.90
N LYS A 508 -23.04 32.43 8.54
CA LYS A 508 -22.26 31.88 9.67
C LYS A 508 -20.92 31.29 9.21
N TRP A 509 -20.87 30.62 8.06
CA TRP A 509 -19.61 30.13 7.49
C TRP A 509 -18.66 31.27 7.12
N ARG A 510 -19.20 32.39 6.62
CA ARG A 510 -18.40 33.62 6.40
C ARG A 510 -17.91 34.22 7.72
N GLU A 511 -18.77 34.38 8.73
CA GLU A 511 -18.34 34.83 10.05
C GLU A 511 -17.22 33.93 10.62
N VAL A 512 -17.30 32.62 10.43
CA VAL A 512 -16.23 31.70 10.86
C VAL A 512 -14.93 31.99 10.09
N LEU A 513 -14.95 32.11 8.77
CA LEU A 513 -13.74 32.46 8.00
C LEU A 513 -13.15 33.83 8.40
N ASP A 514 -14.01 34.81 8.65
CA ASP A 514 -13.61 36.19 8.99
C ASP A 514 -13.06 36.31 10.43
N LYS A 515 -13.51 35.47 11.37
CA LYS A 515 -13.20 35.61 12.80
C LYS A 515 -12.41 34.46 13.43
N LEU A 516 -12.25 33.30 12.78
CA LEU A 516 -11.53 32.17 13.36
C LEU A 516 -10.08 32.58 13.70
N VAL A 517 -9.58 32.11 14.85
CA VAL A 517 -8.20 32.33 15.28
C VAL A 517 -7.22 31.93 14.18
N ASP A 518 -6.17 32.73 13.98
CA ASP A 518 -5.07 32.40 13.06
C ASP A 518 -4.37 31.12 13.54
N TYR A 519 -3.70 30.42 12.63
CA TYR A 519 -2.97 29.20 12.97
C TYR A 519 -1.91 29.48 14.06
N PRO A 520 -1.92 28.75 15.20
CA PRO A 520 -0.87 28.86 16.20
C PRO A 520 0.51 28.55 15.61
N VAL A 521 1.43 29.50 15.76
CA VAL A 521 2.79 29.49 15.20
C VAL A 521 3.78 29.97 16.27
N ASP A 522 4.94 29.33 16.34
CA ASP A 522 6.08 29.70 17.20
C ASP A 522 7.35 29.98 16.36
N GLU A 523 8.50 30.08 17.03
CA GLU A 523 9.78 30.30 16.36
C GLU A 523 10.24 29.14 15.46
N HIS A 524 9.69 27.93 15.65
CA HIS A 524 9.97 26.71 14.90
C HIS A 524 8.96 26.42 13.78
N GLY A 525 7.76 27.00 13.82
CA GLY A 525 6.77 26.92 12.74
C GLY A 525 5.36 26.74 13.26
N LEU A 526 4.54 25.97 12.54
CA LEU A 526 3.20 25.59 12.98
C LEU A 526 3.28 24.77 14.28
N MET A 527 2.59 25.24 15.31
CA MET A 527 2.44 24.53 16.57
C MET A 527 1.43 23.39 16.43
N VAL A 528 1.26 22.55 17.46
CA VAL A 528 0.18 21.56 17.45
C VAL A 528 -1.18 22.22 17.70
N GLY A 529 -1.21 23.21 18.60
CA GLY A 529 -2.32 24.11 18.88
C GLY A 529 -1.87 25.22 19.83
N THR A 530 -2.79 26.07 20.29
CA THR A 530 -2.49 27.23 21.15
C THR A 530 -1.75 26.78 22.43
N GLY A 531 -0.52 27.27 22.59
CA GLY A 531 0.33 26.97 23.75
C GLY A 531 0.99 25.58 23.75
N VAL A 532 0.80 24.76 22.70
CA VAL A 532 1.39 23.42 22.59
C VAL A 532 2.31 23.33 21.37
N PRO A 533 3.63 23.54 21.53
CA PRO A 533 4.59 23.45 20.42
C PRO A 533 4.79 22.01 19.94
N PHE A 534 5.26 21.86 18.71
CA PHE A 534 5.79 20.58 18.23
C PHE A 534 7.20 20.38 18.83
N ALA A 535 7.35 19.51 19.82
CA ALA A 535 8.51 19.46 20.72
C ALA A 535 9.04 18.04 20.99
N LYS A 536 8.49 17.02 20.31
CA LYS A 536 8.90 15.61 20.42
C LYS A 536 8.75 14.92 19.07
N SER A 537 9.51 13.85 18.84
CA SER A 537 9.32 13.00 17.65
C SER A 537 7.89 12.45 17.62
N HIS A 538 7.23 12.60 16.48
CA HIS A 538 5.91 12.04 16.20
C HIS A 538 5.76 11.73 14.72
N ARG A 539 5.07 10.64 14.39
CA ARG A 539 4.92 10.18 13.00
C ARG A 539 3.90 10.97 12.17
N HIS A 540 2.88 11.55 12.82
CA HIS A 540 1.83 12.33 12.15
C HIS A 540 2.26 13.78 11.91
N TYR A 541 1.86 14.32 10.76
CA TYR A 541 2.06 15.71 10.33
C TYR A 541 0.77 16.55 10.39
N SER A 542 -0.21 16.16 11.21
CA SER A 542 -1.55 16.77 11.30
C SER A 542 -1.53 18.28 11.60
N HIS A 543 -0.47 18.78 12.23
CA HIS A 543 -0.26 20.20 12.48
C HIS A 543 0.12 21.02 11.23
N ILE A 544 0.54 20.36 10.14
CA ILE A 544 0.89 20.95 8.84
C ILE A 544 -0.21 20.68 7.78
N LEU A 545 -1.38 20.19 8.19
CA LEU A 545 -2.46 19.79 7.26
C LEU A 545 -2.95 20.94 6.36
N ALA A 546 -2.86 22.18 6.86
CA ALA A 546 -3.15 23.39 6.09
C ALA A 546 -2.29 23.54 4.82
N ALA A 547 -1.06 23.01 4.83
CA ALA A 547 -0.15 23.05 3.70
C ALA A 547 -0.37 21.88 2.74
N TYR A 548 -0.47 20.66 3.27
CA TYR A 548 -0.70 19.45 2.49
C TYR A 548 -1.59 18.48 3.30
N PRO A 549 -2.67 17.92 2.71
CA PRO A 549 -3.07 17.99 1.30
C PRO A 549 -4.02 19.15 0.97
N LEU A 550 -4.30 20.06 1.92
CA LEU A 550 -5.37 21.06 1.76
C LEU A 550 -4.95 22.33 0.99
N TYR A 551 -3.65 22.65 0.92
CA TYR A 551 -3.09 23.83 0.23
C TYR A 551 -3.72 25.19 0.60
N LEU A 552 -4.29 25.30 1.82
CA LEU A 552 -4.85 26.54 2.39
C LEU A 552 -3.77 27.59 2.65
N ILE A 553 -2.57 27.13 3.03
CA ILE A 553 -1.33 27.90 2.95
C ILE A 553 -0.44 27.24 1.89
N ASN A 554 0.23 28.02 1.05
CA ASN A 554 0.99 27.45 -0.07
C ASN A 554 2.09 28.37 -0.62
N VAL A 555 2.80 27.90 -1.65
CA VAL A 555 3.96 28.58 -2.24
C VAL A 555 3.67 29.85 -3.04
N ASP A 556 2.41 30.13 -3.39
CA ASP A 556 2.08 31.37 -4.08
C ASP A 556 2.13 32.59 -3.11
N SER A 557 2.34 32.35 -1.80
CA SER A 557 2.69 33.33 -0.75
C SER A 557 4.09 33.05 -0.18
N PRO A 558 5.09 33.95 -0.35
CA PRO A 558 6.46 33.71 0.14
C PRO A 558 6.58 33.54 1.66
N ALA A 559 5.70 34.18 2.43
CA ALA A 559 5.66 34.05 3.90
C ALA A 559 5.17 32.66 4.33
N GLU A 560 4.12 32.16 3.67
CA GLU A 560 3.60 30.80 3.87
C GLU A 560 4.61 29.75 3.42
N ALA A 561 5.25 29.92 2.25
CA ALA A 561 6.33 29.05 1.80
C ALA A 561 7.46 28.94 2.86
N GLY A 562 7.83 30.05 3.50
CA GLY A 562 8.77 30.08 4.61
C GLY A 562 8.27 29.34 5.85
N LEU A 563 7.00 29.52 6.23
CA LEU A 563 6.37 28.83 7.36
C LEU A 563 6.29 27.31 7.14
N ILE A 564 5.86 26.87 5.96
CA ILE A 564 5.76 25.45 5.58
C ILE A 564 7.15 24.80 5.60
N ALA A 565 8.14 25.44 4.98
CA ALA A 565 9.51 24.95 4.96
C ALA A 565 10.12 24.83 6.36
N LYS A 566 9.85 25.79 7.24
CA LYS A 566 10.32 25.75 8.64
C LYS A 566 9.66 24.62 9.42
N SER A 567 8.33 24.52 9.33
CA SER A 567 7.53 23.49 10.02
C SER A 567 7.92 22.08 9.59
N LEU A 568 8.09 21.86 8.28
CA LEU A 568 8.58 20.60 7.72
C LEU A 568 9.97 20.24 8.27
N ALA A 569 10.92 21.17 8.17
CA ALA A 569 12.29 20.96 8.64
C ALA A 569 12.35 20.66 10.16
N HIS A 570 11.53 21.34 10.95
CA HIS A 570 11.41 21.11 12.38
C HIS A 570 10.84 19.72 12.69
N TRP A 571 9.72 19.35 12.07
CA TRP A 571 9.08 18.04 12.25
C TRP A 571 10.03 16.87 11.95
N ILE A 572 10.66 16.87 10.78
CA ILE A 572 11.56 15.78 10.35
C ILE A 572 12.90 15.75 11.11
N SER A 573 13.23 16.79 11.89
CA SER A 573 14.47 16.82 12.68
C SER A 573 14.42 15.89 13.90
N PHE A 574 13.22 15.51 14.34
CA PHE A 574 13.02 14.60 15.48
C PHE A 574 12.96 13.13 15.05
N GLU A 575 14.10 12.44 15.04
CA GLU A 575 14.18 11.00 14.77
C GLU A 575 13.54 10.11 15.86
N GLY A 576 13.28 8.85 15.52
CA GLY A 576 12.85 7.77 16.44
C GLY A 576 11.38 7.36 16.32
N ALA A 577 10.44 8.30 16.44
CA ALA A 577 9.02 8.00 16.26
C ALA A 577 8.56 8.05 14.79
N LEU A 578 9.36 8.61 13.88
CA LEU A 578 9.07 8.68 12.44
C LEU A 578 8.82 7.29 11.83
N ARG A 579 7.90 7.22 10.87
CA ARG A 579 7.44 6.00 10.20
C ARG A 579 7.33 6.21 8.69
N GLY A 580 6.99 5.18 7.94
CA GLY A 580 7.01 5.23 6.47
C GLY A 580 6.22 6.41 5.89
N PHE A 581 4.98 6.65 6.37
CA PHE A 581 4.16 7.79 5.93
C PHE A 581 4.68 9.16 6.36
N SER A 582 5.58 9.23 7.36
CA SER A 582 6.28 10.48 7.69
C SER A 582 7.18 10.91 6.53
N PHE A 583 7.82 9.94 5.86
CA PHE A 583 8.70 10.19 4.72
C PHE A 583 7.92 10.46 3.42
N THR A 584 6.78 9.81 3.19
CA THR A 584 5.92 10.16 2.03
C THR A 584 5.26 11.52 2.22
N GLY A 585 4.77 11.84 3.44
CA GLY A 585 4.27 13.17 3.79
C GLY A 585 5.34 14.27 3.62
N ALA A 586 6.56 14.03 4.10
CA ALA A 586 7.69 14.92 3.88
C ALA A 586 8.06 15.07 2.40
N SER A 587 7.97 14.00 1.61
CA SER A 587 8.19 14.04 0.16
C SER A 587 7.15 14.92 -0.54
N SER A 588 5.86 14.74 -0.24
CA SER A 588 4.77 15.54 -0.82
C SER A 588 4.80 17.01 -0.37
N LEU A 589 5.14 17.30 0.89
CA LEU A 589 5.38 18.66 1.37
C LEU A 589 6.59 19.33 0.69
N SER A 590 7.69 18.60 0.47
CA SER A 590 8.84 19.10 -0.31
C SER A 590 8.47 19.36 -1.77
N ALA A 591 7.64 18.50 -2.39
CA ALA A 591 7.13 18.71 -3.74
C ALA A 591 6.17 19.92 -3.83
N ALA A 592 5.32 20.12 -2.83
CA ALA A 592 4.48 21.32 -2.70
C ALA A 592 5.33 22.61 -2.58
N LEU A 593 6.50 22.52 -1.94
CA LEU A 593 7.51 23.59 -1.85
C LEU A 593 8.36 23.79 -3.14
N GLY A 594 8.14 23.00 -4.20
CA GLY A 594 8.96 23.05 -5.42
C GLY A 594 10.34 22.36 -5.29
N ARG A 595 10.61 21.65 -4.19
CA ARG A 595 11.93 21.09 -3.85
C ARG A 595 12.03 19.63 -4.26
N GLY A 596 12.23 19.39 -5.56
CA GLY A 596 12.27 18.04 -6.13
C GLY A 596 13.34 17.13 -5.53
N ASP A 597 14.55 17.65 -5.28
CA ASP A 597 15.65 16.83 -4.72
C ASP A 597 15.39 16.43 -3.26
N ASP A 598 14.80 17.33 -2.45
CA ASP A 598 14.36 17.01 -1.08
C ASP A 598 13.22 15.98 -1.08
N ALA A 599 12.27 16.11 -2.03
CA ALA A 599 11.18 15.14 -2.20
C ALA A 599 11.73 13.75 -2.54
N LEU A 600 12.59 13.64 -3.55
CA LEU A 600 13.23 12.39 -3.95
C LEU A 600 14.06 11.78 -2.80
N LYS A 601 14.76 12.60 -2.02
CA LYS A 601 15.49 12.15 -0.82
C LYS A 601 14.54 11.49 0.19
N HIS A 602 13.42 12.12 0.54
CA HIS A 602 12.45 11.54 1.48
C HIS A 602 11.77 10.28 0.93
N LEU A 603 11.40 10.27 -0.35
CA LEU A 603 10.85 9.08 -1.00
C LEU A 603 11.84 7.90 -1.00
N ARG A 604 13.13 8.16 -1.25
CA ARG A 604 14.19 7.15 -1.17
C ARG A 604 14.42 6.67 0.27
N GLU A 605 14.31 7.54 1.26
CA GLU A 605 14.41 7.20 2.68
C GLU A 605 13.29 6.23 3.11
N PHE A 606 12.06 6.45 2.64
CA PHE A 606 10.96 5.48 2.80
C PHE A 606 11.32 4.12 2.16
N VAL A 607 11.71 4.14 0.89
CA VAL A 607 12.00 2.93 0.10
C VAL A 607 13.16 2.12 0.68
N ALA A 608 14.18 2.78 1.24
CA ALA A 608 15.35 2.13 1.81
C ALA A 608 15.13 1.56 3.23
N ARG A 609 14.33 2.25 4.07
CA ARG A 609 14.13 1.85 5.48
C ARG A 609 12.92 0.96 5.73
N PHE A 610 11.88 1.05 4.90
CA PHE A 610 10.55 0.52 5.27
C PHE A 610 9.87 -0.34 4.19
N ALA A 611 10.12 -0.08 2.91
CA ALA A 611 9.52 -0.85 1.82
C ALA A 611 10.10 -2.27 1.76
N GLN A 612 9.21 -3.25 1.79
CA GLN A 612 9.55 -4.67 1.83
C GLN A 612 9.83 -5.23 0.43
N PRO A 613 10.37 -6.46 0.28
CA PRO A 613 10.67 -7.05 -1.04
C PRO A 613 9.49 -7.01 -2.02
N ASN A 614 8.25 -7.23 -1.56
CA ASN A 614 7.05 -7.11 -2.38
C ASN A 614 6.44 -5.69 -2.44
N THR A 615 7.18 -4.65 -2.01
CA THR A 615 6.73 -3.25 -1.86
C THR A 615 5.65 -2.99 -0.80
N MET A 616 5.24 -3.97 0.02
CA MET A 616 4.40 -3.70 1.18
C MET A 616 5.19 -2.96 2.28
N TYR A 617 4.49 -2.55 3.33
CA TYR A 617 5.06 -1.84 4.47
C TYR A 617 4.71 -2.56 5.78
N TYR A 618 5.66 -2.57 6.72
CA TYR A 618 5.50 -3.05 8.08
C TYR A 618 5.76 -1.91 9.06
N GLU A 619 4.79 -1.59 9.91
CA GLU A 619 4.96 -0.64 11.02
C GLU A 619 5.00 -1.35 12.37
N ALA A 620 3.86 -1.92 12.75
CA ALA A 620 3.70 -2.84 13.89
C ALA A 620 2.87 -4.08 13.50
N GLY A 621 2.56 -4.17 12.22
CA GLY A 621 1.71 -5.10 11.48
C GLY A 621 1.72 -4.66 10.01
N PRO A 622 1.07 -5.43 9.10
CA PRO A 622 0.92 -5.04 7.70
C PRO A 622 0.06 -3.78 7.58
N VAL A 623 0.51 -2.84 6.74
CA VAL A 623 -0.15 -1.56 6.45
C VAL A 623 0.05 -1.17 4.98
N ILE A 624 -1.01 -0.68 4.32
CA ILE A 624 -1.08 -0.47 2.86
C ILE A 624 -1.03 1.00 2.43
N GLU A 625 -1.46 1.92 3.29
CA GLU A 625 -1.60 3.35 2.95
C GLU A 625 -0.28 3.99 2.53
N THR A 626 0.83 3.61 3.18
CA THR A 626 2.13 4.26 2.98
C THR A 626 2.72 3.99 1.59
N PRO A 627 2.82 2.74 1.09
CA PRO A 627 3.23 2.50 -0.29
C PRO A 627 2.35 3.21 -1.33
N LEU A 628 1.04 3.32 -1.09
CA LEU A 628 0.13 4.05 -1.98
C LEU A 628 0.40 5.57 -1.92
N SER A 629 0.57 6.13 -0.72
CA SER A 629 1.01 7.53 -0.52
C SER A 629 2.35 7.83 -1.20
N ALA A 630 3.29 6.89 -1.23
CA ALA A 630 4.55 7.05 -1.97
C ALA A 630 4.34 7.20 -3.49
N ALA A 631 3.30 6.57 -4.07
CA ALA A 631 2.92 6.81 -5.46
C ALA A 631 2.28 8.19 -5.66
N GLN A 632 1.52 8.71 -4.68
CA GLN A 632 1.06 10.11 -4.70
C GLN A 632 2.24 11.09 -4.65
N SER A 633 3.28 10.83 -3.84
CA SER A 633 4.47 11.70 -3.82
C SER A 633 5.21 11.74 -5.17
N VAL A 634 5.15 10.67 -5.97
CA VAL A 634 5.60 10.69 -7.38
C VAL A 634 4.70 11.59 -8.23
N HIS A 635 3.37 11.56 -8.05
CA HIS A 635 2.48 12.50 -8.74
C HIS A 635 2.76 13.96 -8.34
N ASP A 636 2.94 14.25 -7.05
CA ASP A 636 3.15 15.62 -6.55
C ASP A 636 4.43 16.26 -7.11
N MET A 637 5.49 15.48 -7.37
CA MET A 637 6.71 15.98 -8.03
C MET A 637 6.47 16.39 -9.50
N LEU A 638 5.50 15.77 -10.17
CA LEU A 638 5.36 15.76 -11.63
C LEU A 638 4.12 16.52 -12.15
N CYS A 639 3.01 16.52 -11.42
CA CYS A 639 1.77 17.17 -11.79
C CYS A 639 0.94 17.51 -10.54
N GLN A 640 0.76 18.80 -10.26
CA GLN A 640 -0.12 19.29 -9.20
C GLN A 640 -1.31 20.06 -9.81
N SER A 641 -2.48 20.07 -9.15
CA SER A 641 -3.67 20.78 -9.68
C SER A 641 -4.55 21.45 -8.61
N TRP A 642 -3.96 21.84 -7.48
CA TRP A 642 -4.63 22.60 -6.43
C TRP A 642 -4.74 24.10 -6.79
N GLY A 643 -5.69 24.82 -6.18
CA GLY A 643 -5.88 26.26 -6.41
C GLY A 643 -6.27 26.63 -7.85
N ASP A 644 -7.13 25.82 -8.47
CA ASP A 644 -7.61 25.96 -9.87
C ASP A 644 -6.48 26.16 -10.91
N THR A 645 -5.29 25.67 -10.61
CA THR A 645 -4.08 25.86 -11.42
C THR A 645 -3.35 24.54 -11.58
N ILE A 646 -3.28 24.03 -12.81
CA ILE A 646 -2.45 22.87 -13.14
C ILE A 646 -1.00 23.32 -13.22
N ARG A 647 -0.10 22.62 -12.52
CA ARG A 647 1.35 22.87 -12.51
C ARG A 647 2.05 21.60 -12.99
N ILE A 648 2.73 21.70 -14.13
CA ILE A 648 3.42 20.56 -14.76
C ILE A 648 4.92 20.63 -14.48
N PHE A 649 5.46 19.48 -14.08
CA PHE A 649 6.82 19.31 -13.57
C PHE A 649 7.22 20.33 -12.47
N PRO A 650 6.37 20.57 -11.44
CA PRO A 650 6.57 21.64 -10.46
C PRO A 650 7.75 21.40 -9.50
N ALA A 651 8.11 20.14 -9.25
CA ALA A 651 9.17 19.75 -8.33
C ALA A 651 9.92 18.51 -8.85
N VAL A 652 10.35 18.54 -10.12
CA VAL A 652 11.16 17.45 -10.70
C VAL A 652 12.56 17.45 -10.08
N PRO A 653 13.04 16.30 -9.54
CA PRO A 653 14.42 16.16 -9.05
C PRO A 653 15.44 16.38 -10.18
N ALA A 654 16.61 16.94 -9.85
CA ALA A 654 17.65 17.26 -10.82
C ALA A 654 18.18 16.02 -11.58
N ALA A 655 18.12 14.85 -10.96
CA ALA A 655 18.46 13.56 -11.58
C ALA A 655 17.48 13.15 -12.70
N TRP A 656 16.21 13.56 -12.61
CA TRP A 656 15.16 13.15 -13.55
C TRP A 656 15.06 14.11 -14.74
N ARG A 657 16.06 14.04 -15.63
CA ARG A 657 16.17 14.94 -16.79
C ARG A 657 15.13 14.65 -17.87
N ASP A 658 14.78 13.39 -18.07
CA ASP A 658 13.85 12.94 -19.10
C ASP A 658 12.65 12.29 -18.41
N LEU A 659 11.43 12.73 -18.76
CA LEU A 659 10.17 12.25 -18.18
C LEU A 659 9.05 12.23 -19.23
N THR A 660 8.22 11.20 -19.19
CA THR A 660 6.99 11.11 -19.99
C THR A 660 5.79 10.92 -19.07
N LEU A 661 4.79 11.78 -19.21
CA LEU A 661 3.51 11.72 -18.51
C LEU A 661 2.39 11.84 -19.56
N HIS A 662 1.38 10.98 -19.51
CA HIS A 662 0.32 10.90 -20.51
C HIS A 662 -1.03 10.55 -19.88
N ASP A 663 -2.07 11.29 -20.30
CA ASP A 663 -3.45 11.25 -19.79
C ASP A 663 -3.59 11.16 -18.26
N PHE A 664 -2.70 11.84 -17.53
CA PHE A 664 -2.87 12.11 -16.10
C PHE A 664 -4.08 13.01 -15.88
N ARG A 665 -4.89 12.69 -14.88
CA ARG A 665 -6.12 13.42 -14.59
C ARG A 665 -5.87 14.50 -13.53
N THR A 666 -6.45 15.68 -13.73
CA THR A 666 -6.32 16.81 -12.81
C THR A 666 -7.66 17.31 -12.31
N GLN A 667 -7.65 18.16 -11.28
CA GLN A 667 -8.81 18.97 -10.92
C GLN A 667 -9.30 19.78 -12.13
N GLY A 668 -10.62 19.99 -12.21
CA GLY A 668 -11.31 20.51 -13.40
C GLY A 668 -11.66 19.45 -14.44
N ALA A 669 -11.32 18.18 -14.18
CA ALA A 669 -11.46 17.04 -15.08
C ALA A 669 -10.77 17.25 -16.45
N PHE A 670 -9.49 17.62 -16.41
CA PHE A 670 -8.63 17.59 -17.60
C PHE A 670 -7.79 16.31 -17.63
N LEU A 671 -7.45 15.85 -18.84
CA LEU A 671 -6.38 14.88 -19.07
C LEU A 671 -5.16 15.61 -19.62
N VAL A 672 -4.01 15.44 -19.00
CA VAL A 672 -2.77 16.13 -19.35
C VAL A 672 -1.72 15.13 -19.81
N SER A 673 -1.01 15.49 -20.86
CA SER A 673 0.20 14.80 -21.33
C SER A 673 1.33 15.80 -21.46
N ALA A 674 2.53 15.44 -21.03
CA ALA A 674 3.72 16.30 -21.10
C ALA A 674 5.00 15.46 -21.21
N VAL A 675 5.96 15.97 -21.96
CA VAL A 675 7.30 15.38 -22.08
C VAL A 675 8.35 16.37 -21.61
N ARG A 676 9.23 15.92 -20.72
CA ARG A 676 10.46 16.62 -20.33
C ARG A 676 11.63 15.92 -21.02
N LYS A 677 12.52 16.69 -21.65
CA LYS A 677 13.72 16.17 -22.31
C LYS A 677 14.93 16.99 -21.91
N ALA A 678 16.02 16.32 -21.53
CA ALA A 678 17.27 16.92 -21.04
C ALA A 678 17.10 17.98 -19.92
N GLY A 679 16.01 17.93 -19.14
CA GLY A 679 15.68 18.88 -18.08
C GLY A 679 14.76 20.04 -18.48
N VAL A 680 14.15 20.02 -19.66
CA VAL A 680 13.24 21.08 -20.16
C VAL A 680 11.90 20.48 -20.59
N THR A 681 10.78 21.11 -20.22
CA THR A 681 9.45 20.73 -20.72
C THR A 681 9.33 21.10 -22.20
N THR A 682 9.03 20.12 -23.04
CA THR A 682 8.98 20.30 -24.52
C THR A 682 7.60 20.73 -25.01
N PHE A 683 6.55 20.09 -24.48
CA PHE A 683 5.15 20.43 -24.71
C PHE A 683 4.29 20.03 -23.51
N VAL A 684 3.08 20.60 -23.46
CA VAL A 684 1.97 20.12 -22.63
C VAL A 684 0.71 20.06 -23.50
N ARG A 685 0.11 18.88 -23.65
CA ARG A 685 -1.23 18.69 -24.25
C ARG A 685 -2.25 18.56 -23.14
N VAL A 686 -3.36 19.30 -23.24
CA VAL A 686 -4.49 19.22 -22.29
C VAL A 686 -5.78 18.91 -23.05
N ARG A 687 -6.58 17.96 -22.56
CA ARG A 687 -7.93 17.64 -23.03
C ARG A 687 -8.95 17.92 -21.93
N SER A 688 -10.00 18.68 -22.23
CA SER A 688 -11.06 19.05 -21.29
C SER A 688 -12.20 18.03 -21.31
N LEU A 689 -12.50 17.37 -20.20
CA LEU A 689 -13.64 16.43 -20.12
C LEU A 689 -14.93 17.07 -19.59
N ALA A 690 -14.84 18.26 -19.00
CA ALA A 690 -15.94 18.97 -18.34
C ALA A 690 -16.10 20.45 -18.73
N GLY A 691 -15.25 21.01 -19.59
CA GLY A 691 -15.36 22.40 -20.05
C GLY A 691 -15.07 23.45 -18.96
N GLN A 692 -14.25 23.11 -17.96
CA GLN A 692 -13.89 24.03 -16.89
C GLN A 692 -12.88 25.10 -17.36
N PRO A 693 -12.75 26.24 -16.67
CA PRO A 693 -11.66 27.18 -16.88
C PRO A 693 -10.30 26.50 -16.68
N LEU A 694 -9.37 26.69 -17.62
CA LEU A 694 -8.04 26.08 -17.59
C LEU A 694 -6.96 27.14 -17.34
N LYS A 695 -6.29 27.05 -16.18
CA LYS A 695 -5.03 27.74 -15.89
C LYS A 695 -3.90 26.73 -15.78
N LEU A 696 -2.78 27.00 -16.44
CA LEU A 696 -1.67 26.05 -16.60
C LEU A 696 -0.32 26.76 -16.42
N ARG A 697 0.45 26.36 -15.40
CA ARG A 697 1.89 26.66 -15.23
C ARG A 697 2.66 25.53 -15.91
N THR A 698 3.25 25.81 -17.07
CA THR A 698 3.73 24.79 -18.03
C THR A 698 5.14 24.25 -17.75
N GLY A 699 6.00 25.04 -17.11
CA GLY A 699 7.45 24.76 -17.01
C GLY A 699 8.20 24.87 -18.35
N ILE A 700 7.57 25.37 -19.42
CA ILE A 700 8.18 25.58 -20.73
C ILE A 700 8.93 26.91 -20.73
N VAL A 701 10.16 26.91 -21.25
CA VAL A 701 11.03 28.10 -21.27
C VAL A 701 10.76 28.92 -22.54
N GLY A 702 10.57 30.24 -22.37
CA GLY A 702 10.42 31.20 -23.46
C GLY A 702 8.99 31.61 -23.77
N ALA A 703 8.78 32.25 -24.93
CA ALA A 703 7.46 32.67 -25.38
C ALA A 703 6.62 31.45 -25.80
N LEU A 704 5.34 31.44 -25.44
CA LEU A 704 4.46 30.28 -25.66
C LEU A 704 3.63 30.42 -26.96
N GLU A 705 3.23 29.27 -27.47
CA GLU A 705 2.28 29.06 -28.57
C GLU A 705 1.27 27.99 -28.11
N VAL A 706 -0.01 28.20 -28.43
CA VAL A 706 -1.11 27.28 -28.10
C VAL A 706 -1.86 26.96 -29.39
N ARG A 707 -2.02 25.67 -29.69
CA ARG A 707 -2.80 25.15 -30.83
C ARG A 707 -4.08 24.46 -30.35
N GLY A 708 -5.05 24.26 -31.25
CA GLY A 708 -6.39 23.74 -30.92
C GLY A 708 -7.31 24.70 -30.15
N ALA A 709 -6.78 25.72 -29.47
CA ALA A 709 -7.55 26.72 -28.72
C ALA A 709 -7.46 28.13 -29.33
N ARG A 710 -8.61 28.68 -29.77
CA ARG A 710 -8.69 30.03 -30.39
C ARG A 710 -8.59 31.19 -29.40
N ARG A 711 -8.89 30.95 -28.12
CA ARG A 711 -8.91 31.96 -27.06
C ARG A 711 -8.04 31.50 -25.91
N TRP A 712 -6.89 32.15 -25.79
CA TRP A 712 -5.96 31.98 -24.69
C TRP A 712 -5.23 33.30 -24.47
N LYS A 713 -4.63 33.45 -23.29
CA LYS A 713 -3.72 34.55 -22.98
C LYS A 713 -2.59 34.06 -22.08
N GLN A 714 -1.42 34.65 -22.25
CA GLN A 714 -0.31 34.46 -21.33
C GLN A 714 -0.55 35.32 -20.07
N LEU A 715 -0.26 34.74 -18.92
CA LEU A 715 -0.31 35.35 -17.60
C LEU A 715 1.14 35.55 -17.08
N PRO A 716 1.35 36.22 -15.94
CA PRO A 716 2.65 36.25 -15.26
C PRO A 716 3.25 34.85 -15.00
N ASP A 717 4.55 34.81 -14.72
CA ASP A 717 5.27 33.62 -14.24
C ASP A 717 5.16 32.37 -15.13
N GLY A 718 5.00 32.59 -16.45
CA GLY A 718 4.91 31.52 -17.44
C GLY A 718 3.59 30.72 -17.42
N MET A 719 2.56 31.24 -16.75
CA MET A 719 1.22 30.67 -16.80
C MET A 719 0.50 31.01 -18.11
N VAL A 720 -0.46 30.16 -18.50
CA VAL A 720 -1.46 30.46 -19.54
C VAL A 720 -2.86 30.20 -19.01
N GLU A 721 -3.82 31.02 -19.46
CA GLU A 721 -5.26 30.77 -19.31
C GLU A 721 -5.84 30.47 -20.70
N ILE A 722 -6.60 29.38 -20.80
CA ILE A 722 -7.12 28.82 -22.07
C ILE A 722 -8.63 28.58 -21.93
N GLU A 723 -9.44 29.09 -22.85
CA GLU A 723 -10.85 28.72 -22.96
C GLU A 723 -10.95 27.38 -23.73
N LEU A 724 -11.23 26.28 -23.02
CA LEU A 724 -11.25 24.94 -23.59
C LEU A 724 -12.61 24.23 -23.32
N PRO A 725 -13.50 24.12 -24.34
CA PRO A 725 -14.81 23.50 -24.17
C PRO A 725 -14.68 22.00 -23.87
N ARG A 726 -15.77 21.40 -23.39
CA ARG A 726 -15.84 19.95 -23.18
C ARG A 726 -15.55 19.20 -24.50
N GLY A 727 -14.62 18.25 -24.45
CA GLY A 727 -14.10 17.52 -25.61
C GLY A 727 -12.93 18.21 -26.31
N GLY A 728 -12.73 19.52 -26.09
CA GLY A 728 -11.67 20.30 -26.70
C GLY A 728 -10.28 19.93 -26.19
N GLU A 729 -9.28 20.11 -27.07
CA GLU A 729 -7.87 19.84 -26.79
C GLU A 729 -6.99 21.04 -27.13
N ALA A 730 -5.94 21.25 -26.34
CA ALA A 730 -4.95 22.30 -26.57
C ALA A 730 -3.53 21.74 -26.44
N LEU A 731 -2.66 22.08 -27.39
CA LEU A 731 -1.22 21.77 -27.34
C LEU A 731 -0.44 23.07 -27.08
N VAL A 732 0.25 23.13 -25.95
CA VAL A 732 1.08 24.26 -25.52
C VAL A 732 2.54 23.92 -25.70
N HIS A 733 3.29 24.75 -26.42
CA HIS A 733 4.72 24.57 -26.67
C HIS A 733 5.48 25.89 -26.81
N ALA A 734 6.81 25.83 -26.89
CA ALA A 734 7.64 27.01 -27.18
C ALA A 734 7.37 27.52 -28.60
N ARG A 735 7.16 28.83 -28.74
CA ARG A 735 6.87 29.51 -30.00
C ARG A 735 7.96 29.29 -31.04
N GLY A 736 7.56 29.12 -32.30
CA GLY A 736 8.50 28.94 -33.42
C GLY A 736 9.19 27.58 -33.47
N HIS A 737 8.92 26.70 -32.50
CA HIS A 737 9.36 25.32 -32.48
C HIS A 737 8.16 24.41 -32.79
N ARG A 738 8.39 23.30 -33.48
CA ARG A 738 7.43 22.18 -33.52
C ARG A 738 7.96 21.13 -32.54
N PRO A 739 7.28 20.87 -31.41
CA PRO A 739 7.74 19.86 -30.48
C PRO A 739 7.64 18.47 -31.11
N ASP A 740 8.52 17.58 -30.68
CA ASP A 740 8.32 16.14 -30.79
C ASP A 740 7.19 15.76 -29.82
N THR A 741 6.02 15.37 -30.34
CA THR A 741 4.85 14.99 -29.53
C THR A 741 4.76 13.50 -29.24
N THR A 742 5.87 12.76 -29.40
CA THR A 742 5.94 11.33 -29.09
C THR A 742 5.77 11.06 -27.60
N ILE A 743 4.87 10.14 -27.25
CA ILE A 743 4.76 9.54 -25.92
C ILE A 743 5.41 8.16 -25.98
N ALA A 744 6.56 8.04 -25.30
CA ALA A 744 7.34 6.81 -25.23
C ALA A 744 8.00 6.66 -23.83
N PRO A 745 8.42 5.44 -23.45
CA PRO A 745 9.30 5.25 -22.29
C PRO A 745 10.59 6.07 -22.39
N VAL A 746 11.04 6.63 -21.27
CA VAL A 746 12.30 7.38 -21.23
C VAL A 746 13.49 6.43 -21.00
N PRO A 747 14.71 6.80 -21.43
CA PRO A 747 15.90 6.03 -21.10
C PRO A 747 16.13 5.96 -19.58
N ILE A 748 16.45 4.78 -19.07
CA ILE A 748 16.84 4.60 -17.67
C ILE A 748 18.25 5.18 -17.46
N SER A 749 18.36 6.19 -16.60
CA SER A 749 19.65 6.74 -16.15
C SER A 749 20.11 6.15 -14.82
N GLU A 750 19.18 5.66 -13.99
CA GLU A 750 19.47 5.01 -12.70
C GLU A 750 18.95 3.56 -12.73
N PRO A 751 19.76 2.58 -13.16
CA PRO A 751 19.36 1.18 -13.23
C PRO A 751 19.27 0.53 -11.85
N SER A 752 18.41 -0.48 -11.71
CA SER A 752 18.22 -1.21 -10.46
C SER A 752 17.89 -2.68 -10.71
N GLN A 753 18.06 -3.52 -9.68
CA GLN A 753 17.50 -4.86 -9.66
C GLN A 753 15.97 -4.79 -9.52
N PRO A 754 15.21 -5.75 -10.08
CA PRO A 754 13.77 -5.85 -9.89
C PRO A 754 13.36 -5.92 -8.41
N TRP A 755 12.08 -5.63 -8.14
CA TRP A 755 11.45 -5.93 -6.86
C TRP A 755 11.15 -7.44 -6.71
N GLY A 756 10.68 -7.85 -5.54
CA GLY A 756 10.55 -9.23 -5.12
C GLY A 756 11.83 -9.77 -4.49
N LEU A 757 12.08 -11.07 -4.66
CA LEU A 757 13.31 -11.76 -4.27
C LEU A 757 14.09 -12.20 -5.51
N PRO A 758 14.78 -11.29 -6.23
CA PRO A 758 15.70 -11.69 -7.29
C PRO A 758 16.77 -12.63 -6.75
N ALA A 759 17.42 -13.33 -7.68
CA ALA A 759 18.54 -14.20 -7.36
C ALA A 759 19.59 -13.36 -6.65
N LEU A 760 20.16 -13.90 -5.58
CA LEU A 760 21.34 -13.27 -4.99
C LEU A 760 22.43 -13.22 -6.05
N ALA A 761 23.22 -12.15 -6.04
CA ALA A 761 24.42 -12.10 -6.86
C ALA A 761 25.21 -13.40 -6.62
N PRO A 762 25.75 -14.07 -7.67
CA PRO A 762 26.45 -15.33 -7.48
C PRO A 762 27.52 -15.12 -6.41
N GLY A 763 27.43 -15.85 -5.30
CA GLY A 763 28.39 -15.68 -4.22
C GLY A 763 29.79 -16.08 -4.67
N GLY A 764 30.82 -15.58 -4.00
CA GLY A 764 32.12 -16.22 -4.12
C GLY A 764 32.14 -17.58 -3.41
N GLN A 765 33.32 -18.17 -3.21
CA GLN A 765 33.41 -19.44 -2.50
C GLN A 765 32.91 -19.29 -1.06
N LEU A 766 31.86 -20.03 -0.71
CA LEU A 766 31.27 -20.06 0.62
C LEU A 766 31.95 -21.13 1.47
N VAL A 767 32.31 -20.77 2.71
CA VAL A 767 33.10 -21.59 3.63
C VAL A 767 32.37 -21.64 4.99
N PRO A 768 31.53 -22.67 5.24
CA PRO A 768 30.92 -22.87 6.54
C PRO A 768 31.97 -23.08 7.63
N VAL A 769 31.71 -22.54 8.81
CA VAL A 769 32.58 -22.68 9.98
C VAL A 769 31.92 -23.62 10.99
N ASP A 770 32.68 -24.60 11.48
CA ASP A 770 32.23 -25.51 12.53
C ASP A 770 32.34 -24.84 13.91
N LEU A 771 31.20 -24.62 14.55
CA LEU A 771 31.11 -24.03 15.90
C LEU A 771 31.09 -25.07 17.03
N SER A 772 31.08 -26.37 16.73
CA SER A 772 30.91 -27.44 17.73
C SER A 772 31.97 -27.46 18.84
N THR A 773 33.14 -26.86 18.61
CA THR A 773 34.22 -26.73 19.60
C THR A 773 34.17 -25.44 20.44
N VAL A 774 33.25 -24.51 20.13
CA VAL A 774 33.14 -23.19 20.79
C VAL A 774 31.73 -22.85 21.31
N VAL A 775 30.73 -23.68 21.05
CA VAL A 775 29.40 -23.58 21.69
C VAL A 775 29.53 -23.61 23.22
N ASN A 776 28.85 -22.67 23.88
CA ASN A 776 28.99 -22.42 25.32
C ASN A 776 27.68 -21.99 26.01
N SER A 777 26.58 -21.84 25.28
CA SER A 777 25.23 -21.67 25.82
C SER A 777 24.31 -22.77 25.28
N ASP A 778 23.48 -23.29 26.17
CA ASP A 778 22.36 -24.14 25.83
C ASP A 778 21.09 -23.30 25.75
N GLY A 779 20.51 -23.19 24.55
CA GLY A 779 19.28 -22.46 24.27
C GLY A 779 18.20 -23.30 23.60
N VAL A 780 18.31 -24.63 23.61
CA VAL A 780 17.47 -25.53 22.79
C VAL A 780 17.13 -26.79 23.59
N THR A 781 15.83 -27.15 23.68
CA THR A 781 15.41 -28.36 24.42
C THR A 781 14.39 -29.19 23.65
N SER A 782 14.27 -30.47 23.99
CA SER A 782 13.14 -31.31 23.55
C SER A 782 11.91 -31.12 24.45
N GLU A 783 10.76 -31.60 23.96
CA GLU A 783 9.49 -31.59 24.68
C GLU A 783 9.50 -32.46 25.96
N PHE A 784 10.51 -33.32 26.14
CA PHE A 784 10.64 -34.22 27.28
C PHE A 784 11.43 -33.61 28.46
N TYR A 785 12.19 -32.54 28.23
CA TYR A 785 13.13 -31.97 29.20
C TYR A 785 13.07 -30.44 29.26
N LEU A 786 11.86 -29.88 29.32
CA LEU A 786 11.57 -28.42 29.33
C LEU A 786 12.26 -27.58 30.42
N GLY A 787 13.04 -28.19 31.32
CA GLY A 787 13.84 -27.51 32.34
C GLY A 787 15.34 -27.41 32.06
N ASP A 788 15.84 -28.08 31.01
CA ASP A 788 17.27 -28.31 30.76
C ASP A 788 17.85 -27.37 29.69
N GLY A 789 17.83 -26.06 29.96
CA GLY A 789 18.40 -25.06 29.06
C GLY A 789 18.00 -23.63 29.44
N ASP A 790 18.70 -22.63 28.89
CA ASP A 790 18.42 -21.23 29.19
C ASP A 790 18.97 -20.26 28.12
N PHE A 791 18.11 -19.91 27.14
CA PHE A 791 18.46 -18.92 26.13
C PHE A 791 18.41 -17.48 26.69
N ASP A 792 17.40 -17.13 27.49
CA ASP A 792 17.09 -15.74 27.88
C ASP A 792 17.38 -15.36 29.35
N GLY A 793 18.01 -16.25 30.11
CA GLY A 793 18.26 -16.08 31.55
C GLY A 793 17.05 -16.38 32.44
N SER A 794 15.91 -16.79 31.85
CA SER A 794 14.68 -17.17 32.57
C SER A 794 14.36 -18.66 32.47
N GLY A 795 15.19 -19.44 31.78
CA GLY A 795 14.94 -20.85 31.47
C GLY A 795 13.94 -21.07 30.34
N ASN A 796 13.88 -20.14 29.37
CA ASN A 796 13.15 -20.36 28.12
C ASN A 796 14.13 -20.75 27.00
N THR A 797 13.69 -21.60 26.08
CA THR A 797 14.52 -22.16 24.99
C THR A 797 13.71 -22.35 23.70
N TYR A 798 14.43 -22.53 22.59
CA TYR A 798 13.82 -22.96 21.33
C TYR A 798 13.46 -24.46 21.37
N PRO A 799 12.37 -24.88 20.69
CA PRO A 799 12.01 -26.28 20.53
C PRO A 799 12.93 -26.99 19.53
N ALA A 800 13.74 -27.96 19.98
CA ALA A 800 14.71 -28.71 19.17
C ALA A 800 14.12 -29.30 17.88
N ALA A 801 12.89 -29.82 17.97
CA ALA A 801 12.15 -30.44 16.87
C ALA A 801 11.73 -29.47 15.73
N GLN A 802 11.81 -28.16 15.95
CA GLN A 802 11.49 -27.14 14.93
C GLN A 802 12.73 -26.40 14.41
N LEU A 803 13.92 -26.76 14.89
CA LEU A 803 15.19 -26.22 14.40
C LEU A 803 15.84 -27.18 13.38
N PRO A 804 16.76 -26.68 12.54
CA PRO A 804 17.65 -27.53 11.76
C PRO A 804 18.35 -28.56 12.65
N GLN A 805 18.46 -29.79 12.17
CA GLN A 805 19.21 -30.83 12.87
C GLN A 805 20.72 -30.61 12.67
N THR A 806 21.53 -31.13 13.60
CA THR A 806 22.99 -30.97 13.58
C THR A 806 23.58 -31.42 12.23
N GLY A 807 24.31 -30.53 11.57
CA GLY A 807 24.86 -30.75 10.23
C GLY A 807 24.70 -29.55 9.31
N GLN A 808 24.76 -29.80 7.99
CA GLN A 808 24.67 -28.73 6.99
C GLN A 808 23.21 -28.29 6.76
N VAL A 809 22.92 -27.03 7.09
CA VAL A 809 21.70 -26.31 6.66
C VAL A 809 22.06 -25.32 5.56
N THR A 810 21.07 -24.77 4.86
CA THR A 810 21.28 -23.71 3.87
C THR A 810 20.21 -22.64 4.03
N ASP A 811 20.64 -21.39 4.14
CA ASP A 811 19.78 -20.22 4.14
C ASP A 811 20.20 -19.29 3.01
N ASP A 812 19.26 -18.87 2.14
CA ASP A 812 19.58 -17.93 1.06
C ASP A 812 20.72 -18.43 0.13
N GLY A 813 20.83 -19.74 -0.07
CA GLY A 813 21.94 -20.34 -0.84
C GLY A 813 23.29 -20.35 -0.11
N VAL A 814 23.37 -19.79 1.10
CA VAL A 814 24.53 -19.85 1.99
C VAL A 814 24.45 -21.12 2.83
N PRO A 815 25.39 -22.09 2.67
CA PRO A 815 25.45 -23.25 3.53
C PRO A 815 25.98 -22.85 4.91
N PHE A 816 25.50 -23.48 5.97
CA PHE A 816 25.94 -23.28 7.36
C PHE A 816 26.08 -24.64 8.05
N LEU A 817 26.97 -24.75 9.04
CA LEU A 817 27.01 -25.90 9.96
C LEU A 817 26.25 -25.54 11.24
N PHE A 818 25.07 -26.11 11.40
CA PHE A 818 24.20 -25.87 12.55
C PHE A 818 24.47 -26.92 13.63
N VAL A 819 24.45 -26.49 14.91
CA VAL A 819 24.56 -27.38 16.08
C VAL A 819 23.22 -27.33 16.82
N ASN A 820 22.43 -28.40 16.73
CA ASN A 820 21.21 -28.56 17.54
C ASN A 820 21.57 -29.18 18.91
N GLY A 821 22.59 -30.05 18.91
CA GLY A 821 23.10 -30.71 20.12
C GLY A 821 22.34 -32.00 20.48
N SER A 822 22.59 -32.47 21.70
CA SER A 822 21.72 -33.38 22.46
C SER A 822 21.24 -32.65 23.71
N GLU A 823 20.27 -33.20 24.44
CA GLU A 823 19.77 -32.58 25.68
C GLU A 823 20.90 -32.26 26.67
N GLY A 824 20.86 -31.07 27.28
CA GLY A 824 21.86 -30.59 28.24
C GLY A 824 23.25 -30.29 27.63
N THR A 825 23.33 -30.07 26.31
CA THR A 825 24.59 -29.74 25.62
C THR A 825 24.53 -28.36 24.95
N PRO A 826 25.59 -27.53 25.08
CA PRO A 826 25.65 -26.25 24.39
C PRO A 826 25.46 -26.36 22.88
N ASN A 827 24.66 -25.45 22.34
CA ASN A 827 24.19 -25.44 20.94
C ASN A 827 24.34 -24.07 20.27
N ASN A 828 24.70 -23.03 21.03
CA ASN A 828 25.00 -21.71 20.51
C ASN A 828 26.18 -21.05 21.25
N VAL A 829 26.72 -19.98 20.67
CA VAL A 829 27.89 -19.25 21.15
C VAL A 829 27.50 -17.86 21.66
N VAL A 830 27.93 -17.52 22.88
CA VAL A 830 27.72 -16.21 23.54
C VAL A 830 28.98 -15.68 24.24
N GLY A 831 28.96 -14.39 24.57
CA GLY A 831 30.02 -13.72 25.34
C GLY A 831 31.34 -13.61 24.57
N ALA A 832 32.46 -13.42 25.27
CA ALA A 832 33.78 -13.18 24.67
C ALA A 832 34.44 -14.42 24.02
N ALA A 833 33.66 -15.31 23.41
CA ALA A 833 34.14 -16.47 22.69
C ALA A 833 34.91 -16.06 21.42
N THR A 834 36.02 -16.73 21.16
CA THR A 834 36.77 -16.59 19.89
C THR A 834 36.40 -17.75 18.98
N ILE A 835 35.78 -17.43 17.85
CA ILE A 835 35.41 -18.36 16.80
C ILE A 835 36.63 -18.59 15.90
N PRO A 836 37.13 -19.84 15.80
CA PRO A 836 38.18 -20.18 14.84
C PRO A 836 37.62 -20.10 13.43
N VAL A 837 38.37 -19.48 12.51
CA VAL A 837 37.98 -19.43 11.10
C VAL A 837 39.14 -19.87 10.21
N PRO A 838 38.88 -20.49 9.04
CA PRO A 838 39.95 -20.77 8.09
C PRO A 838 40.61 -19.47 7.63
N GLN A 839 41.94 -19.41 7.70
CA GLN A 839 42.68 -18.22 7.33
C GLN A 839 42.47 -17.90 5.83
N GLY A 840 42.13 -16.66 5.50
CA GLY A 840 41.82 -16.27 4.12
C GLY A 840 41.23 -14.87 3.96
N LYS A 841 41.06 -14.45 2.70
CA LYS A 841 40.43 -13.17 2.32
C LYS A 841 38.95 -13.37 2.00
N TYR A 842 38.10 -12.56 2.64
CA TYR A 842 36.65 -12.74 2.62
C TYR A 842 35.93 -11.38 2.46
N THR A 843 34.83 -11.36 1.73
CA THR A 843 33.97 -10.18 1.52
C THR A 843 32.87 -10.07 2.57
N THR A 844 32.36 -11.22 3.05
CA THR A 844 31.15 -11.27 3.88
C THR A 844 31.28 -12.34 4.95
N LEU A 845 30.89 -12.00 6.17
CA LEU A 845 30.58 -12.95 7.24
C LEU A 845 29.06 -13.08 7.33
N HIS A 846 28.57 -14.28 7.08
CA HIS A 846 27.18 -14.66 7.27
C HIS A 846 27.02 -15.26 8.67
N VAL A 847 25.99 -14.83 9.40
CA VAL A 847 25.73 -15.25 10.78
C VAL A 847 24.27 -15.68 10.90
N LEU A 848 24.03 -16.91 11.38
CA LEU A 848 22.74 -17.30 11.94
C LEU A 848 22.77 -17.01 13.44
N GLY A 849 21.95 -16.08 13.92
CA GLY A 849 21.94 -15.64 15.30
C GLY A 849 20.64 -14.98 15.74
N ALA A 850 20.47 -14.78 17.04
CA ALA A 850 19.39 -14.00 17.63
C ALA A 850 19.85 -13.38 18.95
N ALA A 851 19.15 -12.35 19.42
CA ALA A 851 19.37 -11.74 20.73
C ALA A 851 18.34 -12.23 21.77
N ASP A 852 18.73 -12.23 23.03
CA ASP A 852 18.03 -12.99 24.09
C ASP A 852 16.85 -12.25 24.74
N THR A 853 17.04 -11.00 25.12
CA THR A 853 16.10 -10.24 25.97
C THR A 853 15.56 -8.99 25.27
N ALA A 854 16.33 -8.43 24.34
CA ALA A 854 15.98 -7.30 23.49
C ALA A 854 16.90 -7.32 22.25
N ASN A 855 16.67 -6.43 21.27
CA ASN A 855 17.54 -6.30 20.09
C ASN A 855 18.97 -5.93 20.50
N SER A 856 19.97 -6.73 20.08
CA SER A 856 21.38 -6.46 20.38
C SER A 856 22.02 -5.61 19.28
N ASN A 857 22.90 -4.70 19.70
CA ASN A 857 23.66 -3.78 18.84
C ASN A 857 25.08 -3.63 19.42
N GLY A 858 25.84 -4.72 19.35
CA GLY A 858 27.23 -4.80 19.80
C GLY A 858 28.22 -4.65 18.65
N LYS A 859 29.45 -5.10 18.87
CA LYS A 859 30.47 -5.24 17.83
C LYS A 859 31.17 -6.59 17.97
N ILE A 860 31.51 -7.23 16.85
CA ILE A 860 32.53 -8.29 16.82
C ILE A 860 33.91 -7.68 16.60
N THR A 861 34.92 -8.36 17.12
CA THR A 861 36.33 -8.06 16.88
C THR A 861 36.84 -9.03 15.81
N VAL A 862 37.15 -8.52 14.62
CA VAL A 862 37.76 -9.30 13.54
C VAL A 862 39.28 -9.10 13.59
N THR A 863 40.01 -10.19 13.85
CA THR A 863 41.46 -10.22 13.82
C THR A 863 41.90 -10.60 12.42
N TYR A 864 42.57 -9.67 11.73
CA TYR A 864 43.30 -9.95 10.49
C TYR A 864 44.78 -10.19 10.82
N VAL A 865 45.49 -10.84 9.89
CA VAL A 865 46.95 -11.13 10.00
C VAL A 865 47.78 -9.85 10.22
N ASP A 866 47.30 -8.71 9.72
CA ASP A 866 47.96 -7.39 9.77
C ASP A 866 47.34 -6.42 10.81
N GLY A 867 46.34 -6.84 11.60
CA GLY A 867 45.75 -6.01 12.67
C GLY A 867 44.28 -6.31 12.96
N VAL A 868 43.68 -5.56 13.89
CA VAL A 868 42.32 -5.83 14.42
C VAL A 868 41.34 -4.73 14.01
N VAL A 869 40.07 -5.09 13.76
CA VAL A 869 38.97 -4.15 13.47
C VAL A 869 37.72 -4.55 14.25
N GLU A 870 37.01 -3.59 14.85
CA GLU A 870 35.67 -3.83 15.38
C GLU A 870 34.60 -3.55 14.32
N ILE A 871 33.66 -4.49 14.12
CA ILE A 871 32.57 -4.37 13.13
C ILE A 871 31.23 -4.56 13.85
N PRO A 872 30.18 -3.75 13.58
CA PRO A 872 28.88 -3.90 14.24
C PRO A 872 28.27 -5.30 14.09
N LEU A 873 27.82 -5.87 15.21
CA LEU A 873 26.97 -7.05 15.25
C LEU A 873 25.61 -6.62 15.78
N ARG A 874 24.62 -6.64 14.89
CA ARG A 874 23.23 -6.40 15.22
C ARG A 874 22.46 -7.71 15.04
N LEU A 875 21.66 -8.05 16.03
CA LEU A 875 20.81 -9.24 16.03
C LEU A 875 19.46 -8.89 16.65
N THR A 876 18.37 -9.19 15.96
CA THR A 876 17.01 -9.03 16.46
C THR A 876 16.75 -9.97 17.64
N ALA A 877 15.92 -9.53 18.60
CA ALA A 877 15.46 -10.39 19.69
C ALA A 877 14.69 -11.59 19.13
N TRP A 878 14.96 -12.79 19.63
CA TRP A 878 14.37 -14.05 19.17
C TRP A 878 12.84 -14.09 19.11
N ARG A 879 12.13 -13.28 19.93
CA ARG A 879 10.66 -13.17 19.97
C ARG A 879 10.09 -12.03 19.10
N SER A 880 10.93 -11.30 18.36
CA SER A 880 10.55 -10.11 17.58
C SER A 880 10.57 -10.38 16.07
N ALA A 881 9.96 -9.49 15.28
CA ALA A 881 10.17 -9.44 13.83
C ALA A 881 11.51 -8.75 13.52
N ALA A 882 12.17 -9.16 12.43
CA ALA A 882 13.50 -8.69 12.02
C ALA A 882 13.63 -7.14 12.01
N ALA A 883 14.65 -6.63 12.69
CA ALA A 883 14.82 -5.21 12.97
C ALA A 883 16.01 -4.53 12.27
N PHE A 884 16.95 -5.31 11.71
CA PHE A 884 18.24 -4.79 11.21
C PHE A 884 18.56 -5.14 9.75
N GLY A 885 17.54 -5.46 8.93
CA GLY A 885 17.69 -5.85 7.52
C GLY A 885 18.06 -7.33 7.32
N GLU A 886 18.07 -8.09 8.41
CA GLU A 886 18.22 -9.54 8.52
C GLU A 886 16.97 -10.26 7.99
N SER A 887 17.13 -11.47 7.46
CA SER A 887 16.00 -12.37 7.16
C SER A 887 15.74 -13.36 8.29
N GLU A 888 14.48 -13.76 8.49
CA GLU A 888 14.13 -14.86 9.38
C GLU A 888 14.55 -16.19 8.73
N ALA A 889 15.73 -16.68 9.13
CA ALA A 889 16.36 -17.86 8.54
C ALA A 889 15.67 -19.16 9.00
N VAL A 890 15.39 -19.23 10.30
CA VAL A 890 14.65 -20.32 10.95
C VAL A 890 13.56 -19.69 11.80
N THR A 891 12.34 -20.23 11.75
CA THR A 891 11.22 -19.79 12.60
C THR A 891 10.58 -20.97 13.29
N THR A 892 10.33 -20.86 14.59
CA THR A 892 9.52 -21.81 15.37
C THR A 892 8.16 -21.17 15.67
N ASN A 893 7.16 -21.98 16.01
CA ASN A 893 5.86 -21.51 16.52
C ASN A 893 5.59 -21.91 17.98
N LEU A 894 6.55 -22.60 18.61
CA LEU A 894 6.58 -22.92 20.03
C LEU A 894 7.82 -22.31 20.68
N MET A 895 7.71 -22.06 21.98
CA MET A 895 8.79 -21.80 22.91
C MET A 895 8.69 -22.80 24.06
N HIS A 896 9.82 -23.36 24.48
CA HIS A 896 9.88 -24.22 25.65
C HIS A 896 10.18 -23.36 26.88
N ALA A 897 9.46 -23.60 27.97
CA ALA A 897 9.65 -22.94 29.25
C ALA A 897 9.49 -23.95 30.39
N LYS A 898 10.12 -23.68 31.53
CA LYS A 898 10.04 -24.52 32.75
C LYS A 898 8.60 -24.80 33.24
N THR A 899 7.64 -23.97 32.86
CA THR A 899 6.20 -24.12 33.20
C THR A 899 5.39 -24.90 32.16
N GLY A 900 5.99 -25.32 31.04
CA GLY A 900 5.30 -25.95 29.91
C GLY A 900 5.62 -25.29 28.56
N ILE A 901 5.16 -25.94 27.48
CA ILE A 901 5.28 -25.44 26.10
C ILE A 901 4.32 -24.25 25.90
N GLN A 902 4.81 -23.18 25.27
CA GLN A 902 4.04 -21.97 24.96
C GLN A 902 3.94 -21.78 23.44
N ASN A 903 2.76 -21.35 22.95
CA ASN A 903 2.53 -21.02 21.53
C ASN A 903 3.08 -19.62 21.20
N VAL A 904 4.41 -19.51 21.09
CA VAL A 904 5.13 -18.26 20.82
C VAL A 904 6.00 -18.45 19.58
N LYS A 905 5.89 -17.53 18.61
CA LYS A 905 6.80 -17.50 17.46
C LYS A 905 8.20 -17.10 17.92
N LEU A 906 9.21 -17.88 17.57
CA LEU A 906 10.62 -17.50 17.70
C LEU A 906 11.29 -17.47 16.33
N ALA A 907 12.41 -16.75 16.21
CA ALA A 907 13.21 -16.68 15.00
C ALA A 907 14.71 -16.72 15.30
N ILE A 908 15.47 -17.35 14.40
CA ILE A 908 16.91 -17.20 14.23
C ILE A 908 17.12 -16.45 12.91
N PHE A 909 17.92 -15.41 12.94
CA PHE A 909 18.06 -14.45 11.85
C PHE A 909 19.36 -14.64 11.08
N HIS A 910 19.35 -14.42 9.78
CA HIS A 910 20.55 -14.38 8.94
C HIS A 910 21.03 -12.94 8.76
N GLN A 911 22.06 -12.59 9.53
CA GLN A 911 22.75 -11.31 9.42
C GLN A 911 23.96 -11.42 8.48
N LYS A 912 24.15 -10.40 7.62
CA LYS A 912 25.27 -10.31 6.67
C LYS A 912 26.17 -9.16 7.09
N ILE A 913 27.44 -9.45 7.38
CA ILE A 913 28.41 -8.51 7.93
C ILE A 913 29.54 -8.31 6.91
N PRO A 914 29.72 -7.11 6.34
CA PRO A 914 30.83 -6.83 5.43
C PRO A 914 32.19 -7.01 6.11
N LEU A 915 33.14 -7.61 5.39
CA LEU A 915 34.53 -7.78 5.77
C LEU A 915 35.45 -7.04 4.79
N ASP A 916 36.71 -6.85 5.14
CA ASP A 916 37.70 -6.26 4.23
C ASP A 916 38.27 -7.34 3.28
N PRO A 917 37.93 -7.33 1.98
CA PRO A 917 38.37 -8.36 1.04
C PRO A 917 39.85 -8.23 0.65
N ALA A 918 40.52 -7.12 0.97
CA ALA A 918 41.95 -6.96 0.72
C ALA A 918 42.79 -7.66 1.80
N ARG A 919 42.24 -7.88 2.99
CA ARG A 919 42.95 -8.36 4.18
C ARG A 919 42.59 -9.81 4.50
N GLU A 920 43.48 -10.48 5.23
CA GLU A 920 43.38 -11.91 5.54
C GLU A 920 42.97 -12.10 6.99
N ILE A 921 41.82 -12.74 7.23
CA ILE A 921 41.26 -12.97 8.57
C ILE A 921 41.96 -14.16 9.23
N ALA A 922 42.24 -14.05 10.53
CA ALA A 922 42.78 -15.11 11.38
C ALA A 922 41.78 -15.59 12.46
N SER A 923 40.98 -14.69 13.04
CA SER A 923 39.94 -15.07 14.02
C SER A 923 38.82 -14.02 14.14
N ILE A 924 37.69 -14.42 14.70
CA ILE A 924 36.57 -13.53 15.03
C ILE A 924 36.23 -13.73 16.50
N ALA A 925 36.17 -12.65 17.29
CA ALA A 925 35.73 -12.70 18.67
C ALA A 925 34.40 -11.95 18.85
N LEU A 926 33.50 -12.56 19.62
CA LEU A 926 32.24 -11.95 20.01
C LEU A 926 32.43 -10.90 21.12
N PRO A 927 31.49 -9.94 21.27
CA PRO A 927 31.58 -8.92 22.31
C PRO A 927 31.59 -9.55 23.72
N ALA A 928 32.40 -8.97 24.60
CA ALA A 928 32.33 -9.27 26.04
C ALA A 928 30.93 -8.91 26.59
N ALA A 929 30.50 -9.66 27.61
CA ALA A 929 29.12 -9.75 28.10
C ALA A 929 28.29 -8.44 28.00
N THR A 930 27.41 -8.38 27.00
CA THR A 930 26.39 -7.35 26.84
C THR A 930 25.02 -7.87 27.28
N THR A 931 24.17 -7.01 27.84
CA THR A 931 22.73 -7.26 27.95
C THR A 931 22.03 -6.27 27.01
N PRO A 932 21.26 -6.72 25.99
CA PRO A 932 21.01 -8.11 25.60
C PRO A 932 22.23 -8.82 24.99
N ARG A 933 22.29 -10.15 25.14
CA ARG A 933 23.36 -11.00 24.60
C ARG A 933 23.07 -11.36 23.13
N PRO A 934 24.05 -11.29 22.23
CA PRO A 934 23.97 -11.92 20.92
C PRO A 934 24.33 -13.42 21.03
N HIS A 935 23.46 -14.29 20.54
CA HIS A 935 23.67 -15.74 20.44
C HIS A 935 23.90 -16.12 18.97
N LEU A 936 24.94 -16.89 18.69
CA LEU A 936 25.29 -17.37 17.36
C LEU A 936 25.10 -18.89 17.26
N PHE A 937 24.29 -19.33 16.30
CA PHE A 937 24.00 -20.75 16.05
C PHE A 937 24.86 -21.33 14.92
N ALA A 938 25.24 -20.52 13.92
CA ALA A 938 26.15 -20.92 12.85
C ALA A 938 26.77 -19.68 12.17
N VAL A 939 27.95 -19.82 11.56
CA VAL A 939 28.54 -18.78 10.69
C VAL A 939 29.17 -19.37 9.43
N THR A 940 29.21 -18.56 8.37
CA THR A 940 29.81 -18.91 7.08
C THR A 940 30.52 -17.71 6.48
N LEU A 941 31.69 -17.93 5.89
CA LEU A 941 32.49 -16.89 5.24
C LEU A 941 32.34 -16.95 3.73
N GLU A 942 32.20 -15.79 3.09
CA GLU A 942 32.15 -15.64 1.63
C GLU A 942 33.47 -15.05 1.12
N LYS A 943 34.13 -15.72 0.17
CA LYS A 943 35.30 -15.14 -0.52
C LYS A 943 34.87 -14.12 -1.57
N GLY A 944 35.76 -13.18 -1.89
CA GLY A 944 35.59 -12.36 -3.09
C GLY A 944 35.61 -13.19 -4.37
N LYS A 945 35.03 -12.64 -5.45
CA LYS A 945 35.20 -13.18 -6.80
C LYS A 945 36.64 -12.96 -7.25
N SER A 946 37.26 -14.01 -7.77
CA SER A 946 38.53 -13.97 -8.51
C SER A 946 38.31 -13.54 -9.96
#